data_AF-A0A7T4KGE0-F1
#
_entry.id   AF-A0A7T4KGE0-F1
#
_cell.length_a   1.000
_cell.length_b   1.000
_cell.length_c   1.000
_cell.angle_alpha   90.00
_cell.angle_beta   90.00
_cell.angle_gamma   90.00
#
_symmetry.space_group_name_H-M   'P 1'
#
loop_
_entity.id
_entity.type
_entity.pdbx_description
1 polymer ?
#
loop_
_entity_poly.entity_id
_entity_poly.type
_entity_poly.pdbx_seq_one_letter_code
_entity_poly.pdbx_strand_id
1 'polypeptide(L)'
;MLDINELIRIIKGINFDTVSNDKTMLLLQSWINKNRNLAYDKRQSELIDLIDSLLEEGIIEDDKKTVLLENVEEFISDIEDKSIKTYELNNIIEGIIYDGKMDNTEFYHLKEWMEENSDFMKKNKSTEDLYPVIDNILKDGIITEKEQQHLLQLLTNIIKNIHFEAKLNYLYRQVKTRKNIGPDLINILDNEFTISKIHNKAEIYLLAALESESNFCINPEIIFISLVLIAMLKYDGNYYDNVRSTYTKVYEKYTEPKIEGFIRFLLNKYKKPDNSGSRSWIINVALENAIVPQTFLSAFFEFIFDIYERNFEHDLPQDLYEEFSFVFEGLRSNMLSEGEDIKLDVTQKTYKLIVATKQLIARKEDLDAVIKLSIIIVKLIDKRFWDKEVKIFNPYLKVGYEGWEKHLKGSAHERHLQRKTVSEFRSRWEPKFYMSDNAIYLNPPIHKVKAQYNYKNIAIIIFNDDKEIYRNNTPDIRSIIGGYQINPPKIIIDNPLGNLTYKLVAGNEIIYDSKDKLHRDYIVFNTDGQEIFNNRDFEGTVSICYRKDKANFNNTISKEYYCIGYKLVRIGDIIAIENDLFNFSSMLKPKIFGEFNNNCFICKTGTKNYIPSYKKVNGIVFEADNSSNKFEININSKPYKLSELRYKYFTRNTITRYMVDLELVKCGIYTIEINQLILGKKKKILREQFAYDNTLEFKIEELNNSTYRLQVISNLLAEKIYTETTVDKFEFDIIRFTLDGEEYSYMLPFDTGFYKIDEGKWSPTKEEMWIDDICYESTLKLYDSECDELILYNENGTIIENNIEVKNKGFYKEVYIGFLNSYKLSNKYILLVFTVEGKMKHCIFCYNKCEIDEETTEITFSDDPKKLIITPIFHGKNKVFFEILNKEGEMIYTSKTLTSGQTEMLENFNSFEKYKFNFYEKTKGLILKKNTLLFSTEKTFYVKKDFVGKVFKIHTAYYDLFYSNNHVEKKYYFNKVYIRITEISDSNIFRGEIFIKTIGGERELGAVNPVEIELCSEIIDTSMNVYITNNGDGLLIDVKKHEILNAMEHPTAQLISYYSLSMKGKM
;
A
#
# COMPACT_ATOMS: atom_id res chain seq x y z
N MET A 1 6.39 3.16 10.02
CA MET A 1 7.22 3.27 8.80
C MET A 1 8.67 3.44 9.22
N LEU A 2 9.55 2.53 8.82
CA LEU A 2 10.98 2.60 9.16
C LEU A 2 11.61 3.88 8.58
N ASP A 3 12.63 4.44 9.22
CA ASP A 3 13.38 5.60 8.71
C ASP A 3 14.35 5.15 7.60
N ILE A 4 13.78 4.76 6.45
CA ILE A 4 14.51 4.21 5.29
C ILE A 4 15.57 5.20 4.78
N ASN A 5 15.32 6.52 4.88
CA ASN A 5 16.29 7.54 4.51
C ASN A 5 17.54 7.52 5.42
N GLU A 6 17.36 7.32 6.73
CA GLU A 6 18.49 7.13 7.65
C GLU A 6 19.28 5.86 7.32
N LEU A 7 18.62 4.79 6.86
CA LEU A 7 19.28 3.54 6.47
C LEU A 7 20.10 3.71 5.18
N ILE A 8 19.55 4.38 4.15
CA ILE A 8 20.27 4.71 2.91
C ILE A 8 21.55 5.48 3.22
N ARG A 9 21.48 6.47 4.13
CA ARG A 9 22.65 7.24 4.58
C ARG A 9 23.76 6.34 5.11
N ILE A 10 23.41 5.36 5.94
CA ILE A 10 24.38 4.46 6.57
C ILE A 10 25.03 3.55 5.52
N ILE A 11 24.27 3.11 4.51
CA ILE A 11 24.74 2.18 3.48
C ILE A 11 25.53 2.89 2.36
N LYS A 12 25.09 4.08 1.92
CA LYS A 12 25.77 4.85 0.86
C LYS A 12 27.04 5.55 1.32
N GLY A 13 27.15 5.88 2.61
CA GLY A 13 28.40 6.37 3.20
C GLY A 13 29.58 5.41 3.04
N ILE A 14 29.32 4.12 2.83
CA ILE A 14 30.34 3.09 2.63
C ILE A 14 31.11 3.28 1.29
N ASN A 15 30.59 4.02 0.31
CA ASN A 15 31.23 4.16 -1.02
C ASN A 15 32.44 5.10 -1.05
N PHE A 16 32.70 5.87 0.01
CA PHE A 16 33.74 6.91 -0.02
C PHE A 16 35.03 6.56 0.73
N ASP A 17 35.13 5.42 1.44
CA ASP A 17 36.38 5.09 2.14
C ASP A 17 36.66 3.59 2.31
N THR A 18 37.94 3.22 2.22
CA THR A 18 38.44 1.83 2.36
C THR A 18 38.73 1.43 3.82
N VAL A 19 38.36 2.27 4.80
CA VAL A 19 38.91 2.21 6.17
C VAL A 19 37.89 2.05 7.32
N SER A 20 36.56 2.10 7.14
CA SER A 20 35.64 2.18 8.31
C SER A 20 34.43 1.23 8.32
N ASN A 21 34.67 -0.08 8.46
CA ASN A 21 33.60 -1.05 8.78
C ASN A 21 33.00 -0.82 10.18
N ASP A 22 33.81 -0.47 11.19
CA ASP A 22 33.38 -0.40 12.59
C ASP A 22 32.36 0.72 12.89
N LYS A 23 32.56 1.93 12.33
CA LYS A 23 31.63 3.06 12.50
C LYS A 23 30.28 2.78 11.82
N THR A 24 30.31 2.09 10.69
CA THR A 24 29.13 1.70 9.91
C THR A 24 28.29 0.68 10.67
N MET A 25 28.93 -0.33 11.26
CA MET A 25 28.28 -1.33 12.11
C MET A 25 27.61 -0.69 13.33
N LEU A 26 28.26 0.29 13.98
CA LEU A 26 27.65 1.04 15.08
C LEU A 26 26.42 1.85 14.65
N LEU A 27 26.45 2.45 13.45
CA LEU A 27 25.32 3.22 12.91
C LEU A 27 24.16 2.32 12.47
N LEU A 28 24.42 1.20 11.80
CA LEU A 28 23.40 0.19 11.46
C LEU A 28 22.77 -0.37 12.73
N GLN A 29 23.58 -0.70 13.73
CA GLN A 29 23.09 -1.14 15.04
C GLN A 29 22.20 -0.09 15.69
N SER A 30 22.59 1.19 15.63
CA SER A 30 21.77 2.30 16.13
C SER A 30 20.46 2.44 15.35
N TRP A 31 20.47 2.23 14.03
CA TRP A 31 19.28 2.32 13.19
C TRP A 31 18.31 1.17 13.46
N ILE A 32 18.80 -0.08 13.51
CA ILE A 32 17.97 -1.24 13.90
C ILE A 32 17.36 -0.99 15.27
N ASN A 33 18.16 -0.53 16.23
CA ASN A 33 17.69 -0.30 17.60
C ASN A 33 16.50 0.69 17.66
N LYS A 34 16.48 1.72 16.81
CA LYS A 34 15.36 2.66 16.69
C LYS A 34 14.16 2.07 15.94
N ASN A 35 14.40 1.30 14.88
CA ASN A 35 13.39 0.94 13.88
C ASN A 35 12.79 -0.46 14.07
N ARG A 36 13.49 -1.40 14.71
CA ARG A 36 13.09 -2.81 14.81
C ARG A 36 11.75 -3.05 15.49
N ASN A 37 11.35 -2.15 16.38
CA ASN A 37 10.09 -2.25 17.11
C ASN A 37 8.94 -1.57 16.36
N LEU A 38 9.21 -0.88 15.26
CA LEU A 38 8.25 -0.14 14.44
C LEU A 38 7.88 -0.89 13.16
N ALA A 39 8.56 -2.01 12.87
CA ALA A 39 8.29 -2.89 11.73
C ALA A 39 6.99 -3.67 11.96
N TYR A 40 5.95 -3.38 11.17
CA TYR A 40 4.64 -4.05 11.29
C TYR A 40 4.25 -4.88 10.06
N ASP A 41 4.88 -4.66 8.90
CA ASP A 41 4.67 -5.48 7.72
C ASP A 41 5.83 -6.47 7.49
N LYS A 42 5.58 -7.44 6.60
CA LYS A 42 6.50 -8.53 6.29
C LYS A 42 7.81 -8.02 5.69
N ARG A 43 7.73 -7.09 4.73
CA ARG A 43 8.90 -6.50 4.05
C ARG A 43 9.80 -5.74 5.03
N GLN A 44 9.20 -4.94 5.91
CA GLN A 44 9.90 -4.24 6.98
C GLN A 44 10.59 -5.20 7.95
N SER A 45 9.97 -6.34 8.24
CA SER A 45 10.56 -7.36 9.12
C SER A 45 11.71 -8.08 8.44
N GLU A 46 11.56 -8.46 7.16
CA GLU A 46 12.61 -9.06 6.33
C GLU A 46 13.82 -8.12 6.18
N LEU A 47 13.59 -6.80 6.05
CA LEU A 47 14.67 -5.81 6.04
C LEU A 47 15.42 -5.75 7.39
N ILE A 48 14.71 -5.81 8.52
CA ILE A 48 15.34 -5.85 9.85
C ILE A 48 16.15 -7.14 10.02
N ASP A 49 15.62 -8.28 9.59
CA ASP A 49 16.30 -9.58 9.65
C ASP A 49 17.55 -9.61 8.77
N LEU A 50 17.47 -9.01 7.57
CA LEU A 50 18.61 -8.83 6.68
C LEU A 50 19.72 -8.02 7.36
N ILE A 51 19.40 -6.89 7.99
CA ILE A 51 20.44 -6.07 8.66
C ILE A 51 20.95 -6.74 9.94
N ASP A 52 20.09 -7.43 10.71
CA ASP A 52 20.53 -8.22 11.89
C ASP A 52 21.53 -9.31 11.45
N SER A 53 21.31 -9.98 10.31
CA SER A 53 22.26 -10.96 9.76
C SER A 53 23.62 -10.33 9.40
N LEU A 54 23.62 -9.11 8.88
CA LEU A 54 24.85 -8.37 8.57
C LEU A 54 25.59 -7.92 9.84
N LEU A 55 24.86 -7.58 10.89
CA LEU A 55 25.45 -7.22 12.19
C LEU A 55 26.09 -8.43 12.89
N GLU A 56 25.49 -9.63 12.76
CA GLU A 56 26.04 -10.87 13.32
C GLU A 56 27.33 -11.32 12.62
N GLU A 57 27.46 -11.07 11.32
CA GLU A 57 28.63 -11.45 10.52
C GLU A 57 29.85 -10.54 10.75
N GLY A 58 29.66 -9.33 11.27
CA GLY A 58 30.75 -8.43 11.67
C GLY A 58 31.48 -7.71 10.52
N ILE A 59 31.24 -8.10 9.26
CA ILE A 59 31.85 -7.55 8.05
C ILE A 59 30.77 -7.48 6.95
N ILE A 60 30.57 -6.31 6.35
CA ILE A 60 29.65 -6.14 5.21
C ILE A 60 30.43 -6.33 3.90
N GLU A 61 30.23 -7.46 3.21
CA GLU A 61 30.78 -7.72 1.87
C GLU A 61 29.99 -6.94 0.79
N ASP A 62 30.63 -6.59 -0.33
CA ASP A 62 30.06 -5.71 -1.38
C ASP A 62 28.80 -6.29 -2.06
N ASP A 63 28.69 -7.62 -2.15
CA ASP A 63 27.53 -8.33 -2.68
C ASP A 63 26.30 -8.18 -1.75
N LYS A 64 26.50 -8.35 -0.45
CA LYS A 64 25.43 -8.17 0.55
C LYS A 64 25.00 -6.72 0.71
N LYS A 65 25.93 -5.78 0.54
CA LYS A 65 25.64 -4.34 0.47
C LYS A 65 24.76 -3.98 -0.72
N THR A 66 25.00 -4.60 -1.87
CA THR A 66 24.18 -4.42 -3.08
C THR A 66 22.76 -4.93 -2.84
N VAL A 67 22.62 -6.13 -2.27
CA VAL A 67 21.31 -6.70 -1.89
C VAL A 67 20.57 -5.80 -0.88
N LEU A 68 21.28 -5.22 0.09
CA LEU A 68 20.69 -4.29 1.05
C LEU A 68 20.25 -2.98 0.40
N LEU A 69 21.02 -2.44 -0.55
CA LEU A 69 20.63 -1.25 -1.33
C LEU A 69 19.40 -1.51 -2.20
N GLU A 70 19.37 -2.65 -2.92
CA GLU A 70 18.23 -3.04 -3.75
C GLU A 70 16.94 -3.20 -2.92
N ASN A 71 17.03 -3.85 -1.76
CA ASN A 71 15.90 -3.98 -0.83
C ASN A 71 15.42 -2.63 -0.31
N VAL A 72 16.34 -1.69 -0.08
CA VAL A 72 16.03 -0.34 0.45
C VAL A 72 15.47 0.57 -0.64
N GLU A 73 15.93 0.46 -1.88
CA GLU A 73 15.44 1.22 -3.05
C GLU A 73 14.00 0.83 -3.44
N GLU A 74 13.58 -0.41 -3.20
CA GLU A 74 12.18 -0.84 -3.37
C GLU A 74 11.20 -0.03 -2.49
N PHE A 75 11.63 0.43 -1.30
CA PHE A 75 10.83 1.28 -0.40
C PHE A 75 10.73 2.76 -0.85
N ILE A 76 11.50 3.18 -1.87
CA ILE A 76 11.58 4.58 -2.36
C ILE A 76 10.64 4.83 -3.56
N SER A 77 10.06 3.79 -4.14
CA SER A 77 9.26 3.83 -5.40
C SER A 77 8.00 4.73 -5.40
N ASP A 78 7.67 5.40 -4.28
CA ASP A 78 6.50 6.26 -4.07
C ASP A 78 6.79 7.78 -3.97
N ILE A 79 8.01 8.25 -4.30
CA ILE A 79 8.38 9.67 -4.14
C ILE A 79 8.31 10.46 -5.46
N GLU A 80 7.53 11.55 -5.48
CA GLU A 80 7.31 12.43 -6.65
C GLU A 80 8.57 13.22 -7.09
N ASP A 81 8.59 13.49 -8.40
CA ASP A 81 9.62 14.11 -9.26
C ASP A 81 10.27 15.44 -8.75
N LYS A 82 9.56 16.26 -7.96
CA LYS A 82 10.12 17.52 -7.39
C LYS A 82 11.22 17.30 -6.35
N SER A 83 11.32 16.07 -5.83
CA SER A 83 12.28 15.68 -4.81
C SER A 83 13.67 15.37 -5.37
N ILE A 84 13.81 15.07 -6.67
CA ILE A 84 15.06 14.56 -7.28
C ILE A 84 16.22 15.55 -7.14
N LYS A 85 16.02 16.84 -7.45
CA LYS A 85 17.06 17.88 -7.27
C LYS A 85 17.44 18.09 -5.80
N THR A 86 16.47 17.90 -4.91
CA THR A 86 16.72 17.99 -3.46
C THR A 86 17.48 16.75 -2.98
N TYR A 87 17.22 15.59 -3.58
CA TYR A 87 17.95 14.33 -3.37
C TYR A 87 19.37 14.35 -3.94
N GLU A 88 19.59 14.90 -5.12
CA GLU A 88 20.93 15.07 -5.71
C GLU A 88 21.81 15.97 -4.84
N LEU A 89 21.27 17.13 -4.41
CA LEU A 89 21.94 18.00 -3.46
C LEU A 89 22.19 17.28 -2.13
N ASN A 90 21.19 16.56 -1.60
CA ASN A 90 21.37 15.74 -0.42
C ASN A 90 22.50 14.73 -0.61
N ASN A 91 22.56 13.99 -1.73
CA ASN A 91 23.57 12.96 -1.96
C ASN A 91 24.99 13.54 -2.02
N ILE A 92 25.16 14.70 -2.68
CA ILE A 92 26.46 15.40 -2.75
C ILE A 92 26.87 15.87 -1.36
N ILE A 93 25.95 16.49 -0.63
CA ILE A 93 26.21 16.99 0.73
C ILE A 93 26.44 15.82 1.72
N GLU A 94 25.73 14.70 1.56
CA GLU A 94 25.80 13.53 2.43
C GLU A 94 27.14 12.78 2.26
N GLY A 95 27.74 12.78 1.06
CA GLY A 95 29.12 12.33 0.84
C GLY A 95 30.13 13.15 1.66
N ILE A 96 30.04 14.48 1.55
CA ILE A 96 30.90 15.46 2.23
C ILE A 96 30.83 15.38 3.77
N ILE A 97 29.68 15.04 4.36
CA ILE A 97 29.51 14.99 5.83
C ILE A 97 30.05 13.68 6.43
N TYR A 98 30.10 12.59 5.66
CA TYR A 98 30.35 11.25 6.17
C TYR A 98 31.77 11.08 6.77
N ASP A 99 32.77 11.66 6.12
CA ASP A 99 34.19 11.62 6.51
C ASP A 99 34.61 12.75 7.47
N GLY A 100 33.76 13.78 7.61
CA GLY A 100 34.05 14.99 8.38
C GLY A 100 35.17 15.85 7.78
N LYS A 101 35.53 15.63 6.50
CA LYS A 101 36.64 16.26 5.79
C LYS A 101 36.35 16.41 4.28
N MET A 102 35.74 17.51 3.87
CA MET A 102 35.64 17.88 2.46
C MET A 102 37.01 17.85 1.72
N ASP A 103 37.13 17.05 0.66
CA ASP A 103 38.26 17.08 -0.27
C ASP A 103 38.03 18.05 -1.46
N ASN A 104 39.09 18.31 -2.23
CA ASN A 104 38.99 19.25 -3.36
C ASN A 104 38.04 18.75 -4.46
N THR A 105 37.91 17.44 -4.66
CA THR A 105 37.07 16.83 -5.70
C THR A 105 35.58 17.00 -5.35
N GLU A 106 35.23 16.73 -4.09
CA GLU A 106 33.87 16.88 -3.56
C GLU A 106 33.42 18.34 -3.55
N PHE A 107 34.34 19.26 -3.23
CA PHE A 107 34.09 20.70 -3.32
C PHE A 107 33.80 21.16 -4.77
N TYR A 108 34.54 20.64 -5.74
CA TYR A 108 34.31 20.94 -7.16
C TYR A 108 33.00 20.34 -7.69
N HIS A 109 32.63 19.12 -7.28
CA HIS A 109 31.34 18.53 -7.63
C HIS A 109 30.15 19.29 -7.02
N LEU A 110 30.27 19.74 -5.76
CA LEU A 110 29.25 20.59 -5.14
C LEU A 110 29.10 21.92 -5.89
N LYS A 111 30.22 22.51 -6.34
CA LYS A 111 30.22 23.72 -7.15
C LYS A 111 29.54 23.53 -8.50
N GLU A 112 29.91 22.49 -9.24
CA GLU A 112 29.36 22.17 -10.57
C GLU A 112 27.84 21.96 -10.50
N TRP A 113 27.38 21.15 -9.55
CA TRP A 113 25.95 20.93 -9.33
C TRP A 113 25.20 22.24 -8.97
N MET A 114 25.83 23.12 -8.18
CA MET A 114 25.24 24.42 -7.80
C MET A 114 25.15 25.41 -8.96
N GLU A 115 26.11 25.39 -9.90
CA GLU A 115 26.10 26.23 -11.10
C GLU A 115 24.97 25.78 -12.06
N GLU A 116 24.83 24.47 -12.26
CA GLU A 116 23.79 23.84 -13.09
C GLU A 116 22.37 24.01 -12.50
N ASN A 117 22.25 24.12 -11.18
CA ASN A 117 20.97 24.23 -10.46
C ASN A 117 20.75 25.59 -9.78
N SER A 118 21.43 26.64 -10.26
CA SER A 118 21.40 27.98 -9.65
C SER A 118 20.00 28.61 -9.52
N ASP A 119 19.08 28.32 -10.45
CA ASP A 119 17.68 28.77 -10.38
C ASP A 119 16.86 28.07 -9.28
N PHE A 120 17.20 26.82 -8.95
CA PHE A 120 16.59 26.06 -7.86
C PHE A 120 17.08 26.60 -6.50
N MET A 121 18.37 26.87 -6.37
CA MET A 121 19.00 27.37 -5.15
C MET A 121 18.52 28.78 -4.77
N LYS A 122 18.37 29.68 -5.76
CA LYS A 122 17.89 31.08 -5.54
C LYS A 122 16.42 31.17 -5.16
N LYS A 123 15.61 30.16 -5.48
CA LYS A 123 14.17 30.12 -5.18
C LYS A 123 13.84 29.33 -3.91
N ASN A 124 14.78 28.55 -3.38
CA ASN A 124 14.56 27.68 -2.24
C ASN A 124 15.15 28.26 -0.94
N LYS A 125 14.27 28.58 0.00
CA LYS A 125 14.60 29.22 1.29
C LYS A 125 15.52 28.37 2.18
N SER A 126 15.60 27.06 1.95
CA SER A 126 16.48 26.16 2.72
C SER A 126 17.94 26.15 2.24
N THR A 127 18.25 26.77 1.10
CA THR A 127 19.58 26.76 0.46
C THR A 127 20.15 28.16 0.19
N GLU A 128 19.37 29.19 0.51
CA GLU A 128 19.70 30.61 0.27
C GLU A 128 20.99 31.04 1.01
N ASP A 129 21.20 30.54 2.22
CA ASP A 129 22.39 30.81 3.04
C ASP A 129 23.65 30.05 2.56
N LEU A 130 23.49 29.00 1.73
CA LEU A 130 24.59 28.15 1.28
C LEU A 130 25.40 28.80 0.14
N TYR A 131 24.70 29.51 -0.74
CA TYR A 131 25.28 30.19 -1.90
C TYR A 131 26.34 31.23 -1.54
N PRO A 132 26.11 32.19 -0.62
CA PRO A 132 27.11 33.19 -0.26
C PRO A 132 28.32 32.62 0.49
N VAL A 133 28.15 31.52 1.25
CA VAL A 133 29.25 30.87 1.98
C VAL A 133 30.20 30.19 1.00
N ILE A 134 29.65 29.44 0.03
CA ILE A 134 30.46 28.77 -1.00
C ILE A 134 31.07 29.80 -1.97
N ASP A 135 30.34 30.86 -2.35
CA ASP A 135 30.89 31.94 -3.20
C ASP A 135 32.06 32.69 -2.53
N ASN A 136 32.04 32.82 -1.20
CA ASN A 136 33.17 33.41 -0.45
C ASN A 136 34.38 32.47 -0.40
N ILE A 137 34.17 31.17 -0.14
CA ILE A 137 35.23 30.14 -0.17
C ILE A 137 35.82 29.99 -1.59
N LEU A 138 35.04 30.30 -2.64
CA LEU A 138 35.51 30.27 -4.03
C LEU A 138 36.32 31.51 -4.44
N LYS A 139 36.20 32.64 -3.72
CA LYS A 139 36.95 33.86 -4.03
C LYS A 139 38.40 33.83 -3.55
N ASP A 140 38.68 33.13 -2.45
CA ASP A 140 40.03 33.01 -1.91
C ASP A 140 40.77 31.76 -2.41
N GLY A 141 40.04 30.75 -2.88
CA GLY A 141 40.58 29.51 -3.44
C GLY A 141 41.25 28.60 -2.40
N ILE A 142 41.04 28.82 -1.09
CA ILE A 142 41.67 28.07 0.00
C ILE A 142 40.62 27.76 1.07
N ILE A 143 40.29 26.48 1.27
CA ILE A 143 39.39 26.06 2.36
C ILE A 143 40.18 25.96 3.66
N THR A 144 39.93 26.85 4.62
CA THR A 144 40.48 26.72 5.99
C THR A 144 39.69 25.71 6.82
N GLU A 145 40.30 25.13 7.86
CA GLU A 145 39.63 24.18 8.78
C GLU A 145 38.37 24.80 9.45
N LYS A 146 38.37 26.11 9.66
CA LYS A 146 37.23 26.84 10.22
C LYS A 146 36.09 27.00 9.21
N GLU A 147 36.41 27.25 7.94
CA GLU A 147 35.42 27.30 6.85
C GLU A 147 34.85 25.91 6.57
N GLN A 148 35.68 24.88 6.59
CA GLN A 148 35.27 23.48 6.46
C GLN A 148 34.29 23.08 7.56
N GLN A 149 34.60 23.38 8.83
CA GLN A 149 33.68 23.10 9.94
C GLN A 149 32.36 23.88 9.85
N HIS A 150 32.43 25.15 9.43
CA HIS A 150 31.24 25.99 9.25
C HIS A 150 30.35 25.46 8.11
N LEU A 151 30.96 25.09 6.98
CA LEU A 151 30.28 24.51 5.83
C LEU A 151 29.64 23.17 6.19
N LEU A 152 30.37 22.25 6.85
CA LEU A 152 29.84 20.97 7.34
C LEU A 152 28.64 21.13 8.28
N GLN A 153 28.65 22.13 9.16
CA GLN A 153 27.52 22.42 10.05
C GLN A 153 26.30 22.93 9.26
N LEU A 154 26.49 23.83 8.29
CA LEU A 154 25.42 24.33 7.42
C LEU A 154 24.82 23.20 6.59
N LEU A 155 25.67 22.42 5.93
CA LEU A 155 25.33 21.25 5.14
C LEU A 155 24.52 20.22 5.96
N THR A 156 24.95 19.93 7.20
CA THR A 156 24.23 19.03 8.12
C THR A 156 22.84 19.56 8.48
N ASN A 157 22.72 20.87 8.70
CA ASN A 157 21.44 21.50 9.02
C ASN A 157 20.47 21.48 7.82
N ILE A 158 20.99 21.66 6.60
CA ILE A 158 20.18 21.58 5.37
C ILE A 158 19.62 20.18 5.16
N ILE A 159 20.44 19.13 5.26
CA ILE A 159 19.99 17.74 5.13
C ILE A 159 18.92 17.41 6.17
N LYS A 160 19.16 17.76 7.45
CA LYS A 160 18.16 17.57 8.51
C LYS A 160 16.85 18.30 8.20
N ASN A 161 16.92 19.48 7.59
CA ASN A 161 15.74 20.23 7.19
C ASN A 161 15.00 19.57 6.02
N ILE A 162 15.72 19.12 4.99
CA ILE A 162 15.15 18.42 3.83
C ILE A 162 14.40 17.15 4.26
N HIS A 163 15.03 16.29 5.06
CA HIS A 163 14.41 15.06 5.57
C HIS A 163 13.17 15.35 6.41
N PHE A 164 13.24 16.39 7.24
CA PHE A 164 12.09 16.89 8.00
C PHE A 164 10.93 17.32 7.08
N GLU A 165 11.21 18.12 6.04
CA GLU A 165 10.17 18.58 5.10
C GLU A 165 9.59 17.41 4.28
N ALA A 166 10.40 16.42 3.88
CA ALA A 166 9.93 15.24 3.16
C ALA A 166 8.93 14.42 3.99
N LYS A 167 9.28 14.13 5.25
CA LYS A 167 8.39 13.43 6.20
C LYS A 167 7.12 14.22 6.47
N LEU A 168 7.23 15.53 6.57
CA LEU A 168 6.09 16.42 6.78
C LEU A 168 5.16 16.49 5.55
N ASN A 169 5.71 16.54 4.34
CA ASN A 169 4.95 16.50 3.10
C ASN A 169 4.21 15.17 2.92
N TYR A 170 4.84 14.05 3.30
CA TYR A 170 4.15 12.76 3.37
C TYR A 170 2.92 12.83 4.27
N LEU A 171 3.08 13.32 5.51
CA LEU A 171 1.95 13.48 6.44
C LEU A 171 0.87 14.42 5.89
N TYR A 172 1.24 15.50 5.20
CA TYR A 172 0.25 16.39 4.56
C TYR A 172 -0.62 15.64 3.55
N ARG A 173 -0.02 14.76 2.72
CA ARG A 173 -0.79 13.94 1.77
C ARG A 173 -1.74 12.97 2.48
N GLN A 174 -1.29 12.35 3.56
CA GLN A 174 -2.12 11.45 4.37
C GLN A 174 -3.30 12.19 5.01
N VAL A 175 -3.07 13.39 5.53
CA VAL A 175 -4.13 14.25 6.10
C VAL A 175 -5.14 14.68 5.03
N LYS A 176 -4.66 15.10 3.84
CA LYS A 176 -5.54 15.49 2.71
C LYS A 176 -6.42 14.33 2.23
N THR A 177 -5.87 13.13 2.18
CA THR A 177 -6.60 11.90 1.82
C THR A 177 -7.40 11.31 3.00
N ARG A 178 -7.46 12.00 4.15
CA ARG A 178 -8.19 11.62 5.36
C ARG A 178 -7.81 10.22 5.90
N LYS A 179 -6.59 9.77 5.65
CA LYS A 179 -6.01 8.55 6.23
C LYS A 179 -5.60 8.80 7.68
N ASN A 180 -5.66 7.76 8.51
CA ASN A 180 -5.21 7.87 9.90
C ASN A 180 -3.68 8.01 9.94
N ILE A 181 -3.18 9.10 10.52
CA ILE A 181 -1.74 9.40 10.57
C ILE A 181 -1.02 8.86 11.80
N GLY A 182 -1.75 8.29 12.77
CA GLY A 182 -1.20 7.82 14.05
C GLY A 182 -0.01 6.86 13.91
N PRO A 183 -0.08 5.81 13.06
CA PRO A 183 1.04 4.88 12.89
C PRO A 183 2.30 5.58 12.37
N ASP A 184 2.13 6.60 11.53
CA ASP A 184 3.23 7.37 10.95
C ASP A 184 3.84 8.36 11.96
N LEU A 185 3.00 8.94 12.82
CA LEU A 185 3.41 9.84 13.90
C LEU A 185 4.23 9.14 14.97
N ILE A 186 4.00 7.86 15.25
CA ILE A 186 4.81 7.10 16.24
C ILE A 186 6.30 7.19 15.86
N ASN A 187 6.65 7.14 14.57
CA ASN A 187 8.04 7.27 14.11
C ASN A 187 8.62 8.68 14.27
N ILE A 188 7.82 9.70 14.60
CA ILE A 188 8.28 11.07 14.85
C ILE A 188 8.58 11.28 16.35
N LEU A 189 7.99 10.44 17.19
CA LEU A 189 8.07 10.60 18.64
C LEU A 189 9.45 10.28 19.21
N ASP A 190 10.36 9.69 18.43
CA ASP A 190 11.74 9.44 18.81
C ASP A 190 12.63 10.70 18.78
N ASN A 191 12.11 11.83 18.27
CA ASN A 191 12.86 13.07 18.11
C ASN A 191 12.09 14.30 18.64
N GLU A 192 12.39 14.72 19.87
CA GLU A 192 11.76 15.88 20.52
C GLU A 192 11.93 17.18 19.72
N PHE A 193 13.08 17.39 19.06
CA PHE A 193 13.31 18.58 18.24
C PHE A 193 12.32 18.66 17.06
N THR A 194 12.03 17.52 16.42
CA THR A 194 11.03 17.43 15.35
C THR A 194 9.64 17.78 15.85
N ILE A 195 9.24 17.29 17.03
CA ILE A 195 7.95 17.61 17.67
C ILE A 195 7.86 19.12 17.93
N SER A 196 8.88 19.72 18.57
CA SER A 196 8.91 21.16 18.83
C SER A 196 8.88 21.99 17.54
N LYS A 197 9.55 21.55 16.48
CA LYS A 197 9.54 22.24 15.18
C LYS A 197 8.16 22.20 14.52
N ILE A 198 7.43 21.08 14.61
CA ILE A 198 6.05 20.95 14.15
C ILE A 198 5.14 21.90 14.95
N HIS A 199 5.20 21.87 16.29
CA HIS A 199 4.41 22.75 17.14
C HIS A 199 4.69 24.24 16.84
N ASN A 200 5.96 24.62 16.70
CA ASN A 200 6.34 26.00 16.40
C ASN A 200 5.81 26.47 15.03
N LYS A 201 5.96 25.65 13.98
CA LYS A 201 5.41 26.00 12.66
C LYS A 201 3.87 26.07 12.72
N ALA A 202 3.22 25.12 13.40
CA ALA A 202 1.78 25.13 13.57
C ALA A 202 1.30 26.38 14.31
N GLU A 203 1.99 26.80 15.37
CA GLU A 203 1.70 28.03 16.11
C GLU A 203 1.82 29.27 15.19
N ILE A 204 2.85 29.34 14.34
CA ILE A 204 3.02 30.42 13.34
C ILE A 204 1.89 30.45 12.31
N TYR A 205 1.54 29.29 11.72
CA TYR A 205 0.46 29.23 10.75
C TYR A 205 -0.91 29.49 11.39
N LEU A 206 -1.10 29.09 12.63
CA LEU A 206 -2.30 29.40 13.41
C LEU A 206 -2.41 30.90 13.68
N LEU A 207 -1.33 31.56 14.07
CA LEU A 207 -1.27 33.03 14.19
C LEU A 207 -1.64 33.69 12.86
N ALA A 208 -1.00 33.30 11.75
CA ALA A 208 -1.26 33.88 10.43
C ALA A 208 -2.71 33.66 9.95
N ALA A 209 -3.28 32.49 10.23
CA ALA A 209 -4.68 32.19 9.89
C ALA A 209 -5.66 33.09 10.66
N LEU A 210 -5.39 33.32 11.95
CA LEU A 210 -6.19 34.18 12.84
C LEU A 210 -5.98 35.68 12.57
N GLU A 211 -4.85 36.06 11.97
CA GLU A 211 -4.58 37.41 11.45
C GLU A 211 -5.28 37.66 10.11
N SER A 212 -5.51 36.62 9.30
CA SER A 212 -6.15 36.80 8.00
C SER A 212 -7.62 37.16 8.15
N GLU A 213 -8.04 38.20 7.43
CA GLU A 213 -9.42 38.62 7.36
C GLU A 213 -10.35 37.63 6.62
N SER A 214 -9.86 36.44 6.21
CA SER A 214 -10.68 35.38 5.62
C SER A 214 -10.60 34.04 6.35
N ASN A 215 -9.89 33.96 7.48
CA ASN A 215 -9.49 32.70 8.13
C ASN A 215 -8.81 31.72 7.16
N PHE A 216 -8.24 32.25 6.08
CA PHE A 216 -7.51 31.48 5.08
C PHE A 216 -6.21 31.00 5.70
N CYS A 217 -6.11 29.70 5.88
CA CYS A 217 -4.92 29.06 6.43
C CYS A 217 -4.05 28.54 5.29
N ILE A 218 -2.81 29.03 5.24
CA ILE A 218 -1.77 28.39 4.45
C ILE A 218 -1.31 27.14 5.22
N ASN A 219 -1.32 25.98 4.57
CA ASN A 219 -0.93 24.67 5.13
C ASN A 219 -1.70 24.25 6.41
N PRO A 220 -3.04 24.15 6.38
CA PRO A 220 -3.85 23.71 7.52
C PRO A 220 -3.45 22.32 8.07
N GLU A 221 -2.84 21.48 7.23
CA GLU A 221 -2.41 20.13 7.57
C GLU A 221 -1.39 20.11 8.72
N ILE A 222 -0.49 21.10 8.83
CA ILE A 222 0.52 21.11 9.90
C ILE A 222 -0.08 21.40 11.26
N ILE A 223 -1.10 22.26 11.31
CA ILE A 223 -1.83 22.56 12.52
C ILE A 223 -2.58 21.30 12.95
N PHE A 224 -3.19 20.58 12.00
CA PHE A 224 -3.85 19.30 12.27
C PHE A 224 -2.88 18.25 12.82
N ILE A 225 -1.72 18.04 12.18
CA ILE A 225 -0.68 17.10 12.64
C ILE A 225 -0.24 17.43 14.07
N SER A 226 0.01 18.71 14.34
CA SER A 226 0.41 19.21 15.66
C SER A 226 -0.67 18.95 16.73
N LEU A 227 -1.95 19.14 16.38
CA LEU A 227 -3.09 18.82 17.24
C LEU A 227 -3.19 17.32 17.55
N VAL A 228 -2.94 16.45 16.57
CA VAL A 228 -2.88 14.99 16.80
C VAL A 228 -1.71 14.62 17.71
N LEU A 229 -0.54 15.25 17.58
CA LEU A 229 0.58 15.03 18.49
C LEU A 229 0.24 15.43 19.94
N ILE A 230 -0.48 16.54 20.13
CA ILE A 230 -1.00 16.94 21.45
C ILE A 230 -1.96 15.88 21.99
N ALA A 231 -2.88 15.38 21.15
CA ALA A 231 -3.80 14.29 21.51
C ALA A 231 -3.06 12.99 21.88
N MET A 232 -1.98 12.67 21.17
CA MET A 232 -1.23 11.42 21.35
C MET A 232 -0.36 11.44 22.61
N LEU A 233 0.30 12.57 22.90
CA LEU A 233 1.29 12.66 23.97
C LEU A 233 0.76 13.24 25.29
N LYS A 234 -0.19 14.18 25.23
CA LYS A 234 -0.58 14.97 26.40
C LYS A 234 -2.00 14.70 26.88
N TYR A 235 -2.83 14.01 26.11
CA TYR A 235 -4.23 13.82 26.47
C TYR A 235 -4.41 12.97 27.73
N ASP A 236 -5.03 13.58 28.72
CA ASP A 236 -5.34 13.04 30.06
C ASP A 236 -6.85 13.13 30.38
N GLY A 237 -7.66 13.53 29.40
CA GLY A 237 -9.07 13.90 29.57
C GLY A 237 -9.34 15.38 29.25
N ASN A 238 -8.34 16.26 29.32
CA ASN A 238 -8.48 17.70 29.06
C ASN A 238 -7.71 18.14 27.82
N TYR A 239 -8.34 18.04 26.65
CA TYR A 239 -7.66 18.32 25.38
C TYR A 239 -7.20 19.78 25.22
N TYR A 240 -8.07 20.76 25.48
CA TYR A 240 -7.76 22.17 25.23
C TYR A 240 -6.76 22.77 26.23
N ASP A 241 -6.66 22.26 27.46
CA ASP A 241 -5.58 22.65 28.39
C ASP A 241 -4.20 22.33 27.82
N ASN A 242 -4.09 21.17 27.18
CA ASN A 242 -2.87 20.72 26.53
C ASN A 242 -2.57 21.52 25.24
N VAL A 243 -3.60 22.00 24.56
CA VAL A 243 -3.46 22.93 23.42
C VAL A 243 -2.97 24.30 23.89
N ARG A 244 -3.59 24.87 24.93
CA ARG A 244 -3.22 26.15 25.54
C ARG A 244 -1.76 26.18 26.01
N SER A 245 -1.34 25.12 26.71
CA SER A 245 0.06 24.99 27.15
C SER A 245 1.07 24.81 26.01
N THR A 246 0.62 24.42 24.82
CA THR A 246 1.49 24.23 23.65
C THR A 246 1.56 25.49 22.78
N TYR A 247 0.46 26.22 22.60
CA TYR A 247 0.37 27.41 21.73
C TYR A 247 0.29 28.73 22.49
N THR A 248 1.18 28.90 23.47
CA THR A 248 1.19 30.06 24.38
C THR A 248 1.12 31.41 23.67
N LYS A 249 1.84 31.61 22.55
CA LYS A 249 1.90 32.91 21.85
C LYS A 249 0.58 33.27 21.18
N VAL A 250 -0.14 32.27 20.68
CA VAL A 250 -1.46 32.46 20.07
C VAL A 250 -2.47 32.90 21.13
N TYR A 251 -2.46 32.22 22.28
CA TYR A 251 -3.35 32.50 23.41
C TYR A 251 -3.01 33.79 24.17
N GLU A 252 -1.77 34.31 24.05
CA GLU A 252 -1.41 35.65 24.51
C GLU A 252 -1.99 36.76 23.60
N LYS A 253 -2.20 36.47 22.30
CA LYS A 253 -2.62 37.46 21.30
C LYS A 253 -4.11 37.46 20.98
N TYR A 254 -4.76 36.30 21.04
CA TYR A 254 -6.17 36.11 20.70
C TYR A 254 -6.92 35.46 21.86
N THR A 255 -8.24 35.67 21.91
CA THR A 255 -9.09 35.09 22.95
C THR A 255 -9.25 33.58 22.78
N GLU A 256 -9.40 32.84 23.89
CA GLU A 256 -9.61 31.38 23.85
C GLU A 256 -10.75 30.97 22.91
N PRO A 257 -11.94 31.62 22.92
CA PRO A 257 -13.00 31.27 21.99
C PRO A 257 -12.56 31.40 20.55
N LYS A 258 -11.90 32.50 20.15
CA LYS A 258 -11.47 32.71 18.76
C LYS A 258 -10.54 31.59 18.28
N ILE A 259 -9.56 31.22 19.09
CA ILE A 259 -8.56 30.18 18.77
C ILE A 259 -9.21 28.80 18.71
N GLU A 260 -9.97 28.44 19.74
CA GLU A 260 -10.60 27.13 19.83
C GLU A 260 -11.70 26.95 18.80
N GLY A 261 -12.39 28.03 18.42
CA GLY A 261 -13.31 28.07 17.28
C GLY A 261 -12.64 27.69 15.98
N PHE A 262 -11.50 28.30 15.70
CA PHE A 262 -10.70 27.99 14.52
C PHE A 262 -10.17 26.55 14.54
N ILE A 263 -9.71 26.05 15.70
CA ILE A 263 -9.29 24.65 15.85
C ILE A 263 -10.44 23.69 15.60
N ARG A 264 -11.64 23.95 16.12
CA ARG A 264 -12.84 23.16 15.83
C ARG A 264 -13.18 23.17 14.34
N PHE A 265 -13.10 24.34 13.70
CA PHE A 265 -13.26 24.48 12.25
C PHE A 265 -12.26 23.60 11.48
N LEU A 266 -10.99 23.67 11.84
CA LEU A 266 -9.92 22.90 11.22
C LEU A 266 -10.12 21.38 11.39
N LEU A 267 -10.40 20.92 12.60
CA LEU A 267 -10.67 19.50 12.87
C LEU A 267 -11.88 19.00 12.08
N ASN A 268 -12.90 19.84 11.89
CA ASN A 268 -14.09 19.46 11.13
C ASN A 268 -13.79 19.24 9.64
N LYS A 269 -12.83 19.98 9.07
CA LYS A 269 -12.39 19.81 7.68
C LYS A 269 -11.88 18.39 7.38
N TYR A 270 -11.25 17.76 8.37
CA TYR A 270 -10.64 16.42 8.24
C TYR A 270 -11.49 15.30 8.86
N LYS A 271 -12.75 15.60 9.21
CA LYS A 271 -13.70 14.60 9.72
C LYS A 271 -14.16 13.66 8.60
N LYS A 272 -14.26 12.36 8.88
CA LYS A 272 -14.76 11.35 7.92
C LYS A 272 -16.29 11.44 7.68
N PRO A 273 -16.80 11.19 6.46
CA PRO A 273 -18.21 11.39 6.07
C PRO A 273 -19.23 10.50 6.83
N ASP A 274 -18.86 9.25 7.13
CA ASP A 274 -19.75 8.25 7.75
C ASP A 274 -20.03 8.48 9.25
N ASN A 275 -19.54 9.59 9.82
CA ASN A 275 -19.84 10.02 11.18
C ASN A 275 -21.24 10.65 11.35
N SER A 276 -22.20 10.34 10.48
CA SER A 276 -23.53 10.95 10.44
C SER A 276 -24.50 10.43 11.52
N GLY A 277 -24.20 9.28 12.15
CA GLY A 277 -25.06 8.64 13.15
C GLY A 277 -24.81 9.01 14.62
N SER A 278 -23.66 9.63 14.94
CA SER A 278 -23.32 10.06 16.31
C SER A 278 -22.53 11.36 16.22
N ARG A 279 -23.02 12.43 16.88
CA ARG A 279 -22.27 13.69 17.04
C ARG A 279 -21.10 13.45 18.00
N SER A 280 -20.11 12.68 17.57
CA SER A 280 -18.82 12.54 18.27
C SER A 280 -18.22 13.92 18.47
N TRP A 281 -17.65 14.15 19.66
CA TRP A 281 -17.00 15.43 19.97
C TRP A 281 -15.94 15.72 18.90
N ILE A 282 -15.85 16.97 18.47
CA ILE A 282 -14.97 17.34 17.36
C ILE A 282 -13.49 17.04 17.65
N ILE A 283 -13.11 17.01 18.94
CA ILE A 283 -11.79 16.58 19.40
C ILE A 283 -11.50 15.10 19.10
N ASN A 284 -12.54 14.26 18.94
CA ASN A 284 -12.36 12.85 18.58
C ASN A 284 -11.70 12.70 17.21
N VAL A 285 -11.79 13.69 16.32
CA VAL A 285 -11.04 13.64 15.06
C VAL A 285 -9.54 13.57 15.33
N ALA A 286 -9.03 14.33 16.31
CA ALA A 286 -7.63 14.27 16.71
C ALA A 286 -7.31 12.98 17.49
N LEU A 287 -8.20 12.54 18.40
CA LEU A 287 -8.00 11.33 19.21
C LEU A 287 -8.06 10.03 18.40
N GLU A 288 -8.91 9.95 17.38
CA GLU A 288 -8.96 8.82 16.44
C GLU A 288 -7.64 8.73 15.67
N ASN A 289 -7.07 9.85 15.24
CA ASN A 289 -5.75 9.88 14.61
C ASN A 289 -4.60 9.61 15.59
N ALA A 290 -4.80 9.79 16.89
CA ALA A 290 -3.83 9.38 17.90
C ALA A 290 -3.85 7.87 18.20
N ILE A 291 -4.87 7.13 17.72
CA ILE A 291 -5.15 5.72 17.98
C ILE A 291 -5.39 5.42 19.46
N VAL A 292 -4.36 5.54 20.29
CA VAL A 292 -4.34 5.37 21.75
C VAL A 292 -3.45 6.46 22.35
N PRO A 293 -3.98 7.43 23.11
CA PRO A 293 -3.13 8.40 23.80
C PRO A 293 -2.20 7.73 24.83
N GLN A 294 -1.04 8.33 25.06
CA GLN A 294 0.04 7.78 25.90
C GLN A 294 -0.46 7.36 27.30
N THR A 295 -1.35 8.15 27.90
CA THR A 295 -1.97 7.89 29.22
C THR A 295 -2.73 6.56 29.29
N PHE A 296 -3.26 6.07 28.17
CA PHE A 296 -4.06 4.84 28.10
C PHE A 296 -3.28 3.66 27.49
N LEU A 297 -2.04 3.90 27.05
CA LEU A 297 -1.26 2.92 26.31
C LEU A 297 -0.91 1.68 27.14
N SER A 298 -0.65 1.83 28.44
CA SER A 298 -0.38 0.69 29.33
C SER A 298 -1.56 -0.28 29.42
N ALA A 299 -2.80 0.22 29.45
CA ALA A 299 -4.00 -0.63 29.45
C ALA A 299 -4.19 -1.33 28.09
N PHE A 300 -3.81 -0.66 27.01
CA PHE A 300 -3.82 -1.25 25.67
C PHE A 300 -2.76 -2.36 25.53
N PHE A 301 -1.55 -2.19 26.10
CA PHE A 301 -0.54 -3.27 26.17
C PHE A 301 -1.08 -4.53 26.86
N GLU A 302 -1.75 -4.36 28.00
CA GLU A 302 -2.38 -5.49 28.70
C GLU A 302 -3.43 -6.19 27.83
N PHE A 303 -4.25 -5.40 27.12
CA PHE A 303 -5.22 -5.93 26.17
C PHE A 303 -4.57 -6.75 25.03
N ILE A 304 -3.44 -6.30 24.48
CA ILE A 304 -2.68 -7.07 23.47
C ILE A 304 -2.00 -8.30 24.07
N PHE A 305 -1.51 -8.23 25.31
CA PHE A 305 -0.92 -9.38 26.00
C PHE A 305 -1.94 -10.51 26.16
N ASP A 306 -3.18 -10.20 26.52
CA ASP A 306 -4.23 -11.20 26.63
C ASP A 306 -4.60 -11.82 25.27
N ILE A 307 -4.49 -11.09 24.15
CA ILE A 307 -4.61 -11.66 22.80
C ILE A 307 -3.44 -12.62 22.52
N TYR A 308 -2.22 -12.21 22.85
CA TYR A 308 -1.03 -13.06 22.69
C TYR A 308 -1.12 -14.37 23.49
N GLU A 309 -1.62 -14.32 24.73
CA GLU A 309 -1.85 -15.51 25.55
C GLU A 309 -2.98 -16.39 24.99
N ARG A 310 -4.13 -15.80 24.65
CA ARG A 310 -5.36 -16.56 24.37
C ARG A 310 -5.52 -17.00 22.92
N ASN A 311 -5.10 -16.16 21.97
CA ASN A 311 -5.28 -16.42 20.55
C ASN A 311 -4.03 -17.01 19.91
N PHE A 312 -2.86 -16.60 20.40
CA PHE A 312 -1.57 -17.00 19.84
C PHE A 312 -0.85 -18.06 20.69
N GLU A 313 -1.39 -18.41 21.86
CA GLU A 313 -0.83 -19.42 22.77
C GLU A 313 0.68 -19.18 23.06
N HIS A 314 1.09 -17.90 23.13
CA HIS A 314 2.49 -17.47 23.28
C HIS A 314 3.44 -17.78 22.10
N ASP A 315 2.90 -17.95 20.88
CA ASP A 315 3.70 -18.12 19.66
C ASP A 315 3.21 -17.16 18.58
N LEU A 316 4.08 -16.29 18.06
CA LEU A 316 3.69 -15.30 17.07
C LEU A 316 3.35 -15.95 15.71
N PRO A 317 2.12 -15.77 15.20
CA PRO A 317 1.76 -16.23 13.86
C PRO A 317 2.58 -15.56 12.76
N GLN A 318 2.70 -16.24 11.61
CA GLN A 318 3.41 -15.70 10.43
C GLN A 318 2.68 -14.50 9.79
N ASP A 319 1.34 -14.51 9.80
CA ASP A 319 0.51 -13.39 9.35
C ASP A 319 -0.20 -12.73 10.53
N LEU A 320 0.48 -11.80 11.19
CA LEU A 320 -0.08 -11.07 12.33
C LEU A 320 -1.25 -10.15 11.93
N TYR A 321 -1.29 -9.68 10.68
CA TYR A 321 -2.31 -8.74 10.24
C TYR A 321 -3.67 -9.42 10.12
N GLU A 322 -3.72 -10.58 9.44
CA GLU A 322 -4.96 -11.39 9.33
C GLU A 322 -5.47 -11.81 10.71
N GLU A 323 -4.56 -12.19 11.60
CA GLU A 323 -4.87 -12.64 12.95
C GLU A 323 -5.47 -11.53 13.83
N PHE A 324 -4.85 -10.34 13.86
CA PHE A 324 -5.43 -9.19 14.56
C PHE A 324 -6.73 -8.72 13.90
N SER A 325 -6.82 -8.78 12.57
CA SER A 325 -8.06 -8.47 11.85
C SER A 325 -9.19 -9.37 12.35
N PHE A 326 -9.00 -10.69 12.39
CA PHE A 326 -9.98 -11.63 12.94
C PHE A 326 -10.43 -11.25 14.36
N VAL A 327 -9.48 -10.91 15.25
CA VAL A 327 -9.78 -10.51 16.63
C VAL A 327 -10.64 -9.25 16.69
N PHE A 328 -10.21 -8.17 16.04
CA PHE A 328 -10.90 -6.90 16.11
C PHE A 328 -12.25 -6.91 15.39
N GLU A 329 -12.37 -7.64 14.27
CA GLU A 329 -13.66 -7.86 13.61
C GLU A 329 -14.65 -8.59 14.52
N GLY A 330 -14.18 -9.61 15.26
CA GLY A 330 -14.99 -10.36 16.21
C GLY A 330 -15.40 -9.57 17.46
N LEU A 331 -14.74 -8.44 17.74
CA LEU A 331 -15.04 -7.56 18.87
C LEU A 331 -15.95 -6.37 18.53
N ARG A 332 -16.25 -6.10 17.24
CA ARG A 332 -16.99 -4.91 16.79
C ARG A 332 -18.29 -4.66 17.54
N SER A 333 -19.11 -5.68 17.72
CA SER A 333 -20.40 -5.57 18.44
C SER A 333 -20.24 -5.12 19.88
N ASN A 334 -19.12 -5.49 20.52
CA ASN A 334 -18.85 -5.19 21.92
C ASN A 334 -18.29 -3.76 22.11
N MET A 335 -17.81 -3.14 21.03
CA MET A 335 -17.21 -1.80 21.04
C MET A 335 -18.24 -0.67 20.96
N LEU A 336 -19.52 -0.98 20.71
CA LEU A 336 -20.61 0.00 20.55
C LEU A 336 -21.20 0.54 21.88
N SER A 337 -20.73 0.07 23.04
CA SER A 337 -21.17 0.56 24.36
C SER A 337 -20.60 1.95 24.69
N GLU A 338 -21.38 2.81 25.35
CA GLU A 338 -21.00 4.22 25.62
C GLU A 338 -19.90 4.41 26.71
N GLY A 339 -19.53 3.38 27.47
CA GLY A 339 -18.50 3.44 28.52
C GLY A 339 -17.06 3.13 28.04
N GLU A 340 -16.03 3.60 28.76
CA GLU A 340 -14.61 3.29 28.46
C GLU A 340 -14.20 1.85 28.85
N ASP A 341 -15.02 1.18 29.66
CA ASP A 341 -14.76 -0.17 30.15
C ASP A 341 -15.31 -1.24 29.21
N ILE A 342 -14.46 -2.21 28.85
CA ILE A 342 -14.84 -3.40 28.08
C ILE A 342 -14.57 -4.63 28.91
N LYS A 343 -15.62 -5.38 29.24
CA LYS A 343 -15.50 -6.68 29.90
C LYS A 343 -15.48 -7.79 28.85
N LEU A 344 -14.45 -8.63 28.89
CA LEU A 344 -14.37 -9.82 28.02
C LEU A 344 -14.53 -11.09 28.84
N ASP A 345 -15.52 -11.90 28.48
CA ASP A 345 -15.81 -13.17 29.18
C ASP A 345 -14.64 -14.18 29.10
N VAL A 346 -13.85 -14.13 28.02
CA VAL A 346 -12.71 -15.04 27.81
C VAL A 346 -11.58 -14.81 28.81
N THR A 347 -11.38 -13.55 29.21
CA THR A 347 -10.27 -13.15 30.12
C THR A 347 -10.75 -12.84 31.52
N GLN A 348 -12.06 -12.64 31.71
CA GLN A 348 -12.69 -12.16 32.94
C GLN A 348 -12.15 -10.79 33.42
N LYS A 349 -11.41 -10.08 32.56
CA LYS A 349 -10.84 -8.74 32.83
C LYS A 349 -11.73 -7.65 32.24
N THR A 350 -11.57 -6.45 32.79
CA THR A 350 -12.14 -5.21 32.26
C THR A 350 -11.00 -4.34 31.74
N TYR A 351 -11.06 -3.96 30.46
CA TYR A 351 -10.05 -3.12 29.82
C TYR A 351 -10.57 -1.70 29.66
N LYS A 352 -9.72 -0.72 29.95
CA LYS A 352 -10.02 0.70 29.76
C LYS A 352 -9.54 1.15 28.39
N LEU A 353 -10.45 1.27 27.43
CA LEU A 353 -10.19 1.81 26.08
C LEU A 353 -10.97 3.11 25.90
N ILE A 354 -10.29 4.19 25.51
CA ILE A 354 -10.98 5.46 25.26
C ILE A 354 -11.99 5.32 24.11
N VAL A 355 -13.02 6.16 24.14
CA VAL A 355 -14.12 6.13 23.17
C VAL A 355 -13.62 6.19 21.72
N ALA A 356 -12.60 7.01 21.43
CA ALA A 356 -12.03 7.13 20.09
C ALA A 356 -11.38 5.82 19.60
N THR A 357 -10.63 5.11 20.44
CA THR A 357 -10.05 3.80 20.09
C THR A 357 -11.13 2.76 19.83
N LYS A 358 -12.20 2.74 20.64
CA LYS A 358 -13.35 1.85 20.44
C LYS A 358 -14.06 2.12 19.10
N GLN A 359 -14.19 3.40 18.74
CA GLN A 359 -14.77 3.82 17.46
C GLN A 359 -13.94 3.33 16.25
N LEU A 360 -12.61 3.36 16.35
CA LEU A 360 -11.74 2.80 15.31
C LEU A 360 -11.95 1.29 15.16
N ILE A 361 -12.08 0.53 16.26
CA ILE A 361 -12.31 -0.92 16.20
C ILE A 361 -13.70 -1.24 15.64
N ALA A 362 -14.72 -0.45 16.00
CA ALA A 362 -16.10 -0.66 15.55
C ALA A 362 -16.27 -0.43 14.04
N ARG A 363 -15.47 0.44 13.42
CA ARG A 363 -15.57 0.81 11.99
C ARG A 363 -14.60 -0.02 11.14
N LYS A 364 -15.11 -0.70 10.12
CA LYS A 364 -14.31 -1.60 9.26
C LYS A 364 -13.15 -0.89 8.55
N GLU A 365 -13.39 0.34 8.11
CA GLU A 365 -12.44 1.15 7.32
C GLU A 365 -11.31 1.76 8.17
N ASP A 366 -11.43 1.71 9.51
CA ASP A 366 -10.49 2.33 10.45
C ASP A 366 -9.61 1.33 11.21
N LEU A 367 -9.78 0.04 10.93
CA LEU A 367 -9.15 -1.05 11.66
C LEU A 367 -7.62 -1.07 11.50
N ASP A 368 -7.13 -0.64 10.34
CA ASP A 368 -5.72 -0.72 9.92
C ASP A 368 -4.77 -0.07 10.94
N ALA A 369 -5.10 1.12 11.44
CA ALA A 369 -4.25 1.83 12.40
C ALA A 369 -4.13 1.09 13.74
N VAL A 370 -5.25 0.51 14.22
CA VAL A 370 -5.28 -0.26 15.47
C VAL A 370 -4.51 -1.57 15.31
N ILE A 371 -4.66 -2.26 14.18
CA ILE A 371 -3.91 -3.49 13.86
C ILE A 371 -2.40 -3.20 13.85
N LYS A 372 -1.96 -2.16 13.14
CA LYS A 372 -0.54 -1.78 13.05
C LYS A 372 0.08 -1.50 14.43
N LEU A 373 -0.63 -0.77 15.29
CA LEU A 373 -0.18 -0.54 16.67
C LEU A 373 -0.14 -1.85 17.48
N SER A 374 -1.11 -2.73 17.28
CA SER A 374 -1.18 -4.03 17.97
C SER A 374 -0.01 -4.95 17.58
N ILE A 375 0.38 -4.95 16.30
CA ILE A 375 1.55 -5.70 15.80
C ILE A 375 2.84 -5.18 16.45
N ILE A 376 3.02 -3.86 16.51
CA ILE A 376 4.17 -3.23 17.18
C ILE A 376 4.26 -3.69 18.65
N ILE A 377 3.12 -3.66 19.35
CA ILE A 377 3.04 -4.02 20.77
C ILE A 377 3.28 -5.51 21.00
N VAL A 378 2.66 -6.40 20.21
CA VAL A 378 2.79 -7.85 20.43
C VAL A 378 4.22 -8.34 20.20
N LYS A 379 4.96 -7.72 19.27
CA LYS A 379 6.38 -8.00 19.05
C LYS A 379 7.24 -7.61 20.26
N LEU A 380 6.90 -6.53 20.97
CA LEU A 380 7.58 -6.14 22.21
C LEU A 380 7.28 -7.13 23.34
N ILE A 381 6.02 -7.56 23.43
CA ILE A 381 5.55 -8.54 24.41
C ILE A 381 6.22 -9.91 24.19
N ASP A 382 6.28 -10.41 22.95
CA ASP A 382 6.92 -11.67 22.60
C ASP A 382 8.41 -11.67 22.96
N LYS A 383 9.16 -10.62 22.57
CA LYS A 383 10.57 -10.47 22.96
C LYS A 383 10.74 -10.54 24.48
N ARG A 384 9.87 -9.86 25.23
CA ARG A 384 9.89 -9.88 26.69
C ARG A 384 9.55 -11.25 27.27
N PHE A 385 8.63 -12.00 26.66
CA PHE A 385 8.19 -13.31 27.12
C PHE A 385 9.29 -14.38 26.96
N TRP A 386 10.06 -14.30 25.87
CA TRP A 386 11.17 -15.21 25.58
C TRP A 386 12.53 -14.76 26.16
N ASP A 387 12.52 -13.92 27.21
CA ASP A 387 13.70 -13.37 27.90
C ASP A 387 14.77 -12.75 26.95
N LYS A 388 14.33 -12.19 25.82
CA LYS A 388 15.19 -11.38 24.95
C LYS A 388 15.27 -9.95 25.50
N GLU A 389 16.41 -9.30 25.36
CA GLU A 389 16.59 -7.91 25.81
C GLU A 389 15.65 -6.96 25.02
N VAL A 390 14.77 -6.25 25.73
CA VAL A 390 13.84 -5.28 25.13
C VAL A 390 14.35 -3.86 25.33
N LYS A 391 14.94 -3.28 24.28
CA LYS A 391 15.33 -1.86 24.23
C LYS A 391 14.26 -1.04 23.50
N ILE A 392 13.69 -0.05 24.18
CA ILE A 392 12.66 0.85 23.62
C ILE A 392 13.16 2.29 23.69
N PHE A 393 13.43 2.89 22.51
CA PHE A 393 13.88 4.28 22.38
C PHE A 393 12.72 5.25 22.20
N ASN A 394 11.62 4.79 21.62
CA ASN A 394 10.42 5.60 21.42
C ASN A 394 9.76 5.92 22.76
N PRO A 395 9.67 7.20 23.19
CA PRO A 395 9.18 7.58 24.51
C PRO A 395 7.71 7.24 24.72
N TYR A 396 6.90 7.30 23.65
CA TYR A 396 5.49 6.91 23.71
C TYR A 396 5.34 5.42 24.00
N LEU A 397 5.98 4.54 23.21
CA LEU A 397 5.95 3.09 23.43
C LEU A 397 6.58 2.69 24.77
N LYS A 398 7.65 3.38 25.18
CA LYS A 398 8.36 3.12 26.44
C LYS A 398 7.44 3.32 27.65
N VAL A 399 6.67 4.41 27.68
CA VAL A 399 5.71 4.67 28.77
C VAL A 399 4.63 3.58 28.83
N GLY A 400 4.11 3.14 27.68
CA GLY A 400 3.14 2.04 27.63
C GLY A 400 3.69 0.72 28.15
N TYR A 401 4.88 0.34 27.65
CA TYR A 401 5.56 -0.89 28.03
C TYR A 401 5.95 -0.92 29.51
N GLU A 402 6.60 0.13 30.02
CA GLU A 402 7.02 0.20 31.43
C GLU A 402 5.82 0.26 32.38
N GLY A 403 4.73 0.90 31.96
CA GLY A 403 3.46 0.86 32.69
C GLY A 403 2.93 -0.55 32.82
N TRP A 404 2.84 -1.27 31.70
CA TRP A 404 2.38 -2.66 31.65
C TRP A 404 3.29 -3.61 32.44
N GLU A 405 4.62 -3.50 32.28
CA GLU A 405 5.59 -4.35 32.97
C GLU A 405 5.53 -4.20 34.51
N LYS A 406 5.21 -3.01 35.02
CA LYS A 406 5.01 -2.80 36.47
C LYS A 406 3.83 -3.59 37.02
N HIS A 407 2.80 -3.84 36.21
CA HIS A 407 1.60 -4.60 36.58
C HIS A 407 1.79 -6.12 36.54
N LEU A 408 2.86 -6.63 35.89
CA LEU A 408 3.17 -8.06 35.74
C LEU A 408 3.71 -8.75 37.02
N LYS A 409 3.70 -8.10 38.19
CA LYS A 409 4.28 -8.67 39.42
C LYS A 409 3.43 -9.78 40.04
N GLY A 410 3.92 -11.02 39.92
CA GLY A 410 3.76 -12.08 40.92
C GLY A 410 2.88 -13.25 40.52
N SER A 411 3.38 -14.16 39.68
CA SER A 411 3.09 -15.63 39.67
C SER A 411 3.35 -16.32 38.32
N ALA A 412 3.56 -15.58 37.23
CA ALA A 412 3.71 -16.17 35.90
C ALA A 412 5.10 -16.79 35.63
N HIS A 413 6.16 -16.31 36.29
CA HIS A 413 7.54 -16.72 35.97
C HIS A 413 7.84 -18.21 36.23
N GLU A 414 7.09 -18.88 37.12
CA GLU A 414 7.39 -20.26 37.53
C GLU A 414 6.54 -21.35 36.85
N ARG A 415 5.43 -21.02 36.16
CA ARG A 415 4.54 -22.06 35.57
C ARG A 415 4.74 -22.33 34.09
N HIS A 416 5.49 -21.50 33.36
CA HIS A 416 5.44 -21.51 31.89
C HIS A 416 6.61 -22.19 31.19
N LEU A 417 7.55 -22.83 31.91
CA LEU A 417 8.63 -23.63 31.31
C LEU A 417 8.20 -25.04 30.83
N GLN A 418 6.95 -25.46 31.05
CA GLN A 418 6.53 -26.87 30.86
C GLN A 418 5.72 -27.21 29.60
N ARG A 419 5.59 -26.32 28.62
CA ARG A 419 4.96 -26.67 27.33
C ARG A 419 5.82 -26.28 26.14
N LYS A 420 6.94 -26.99 25.99
CA LYS A 420 7.60 -27.15 24.68
C LYS A 420 7.00 -28.38 24.00
N THR A 421 5.90 -28.17 23.29
CA THR A 421 5.52 -29.07 22.21
C THR A 421 5.23 -28.21 21.00
N VAL A 422 6.11 -28.36 20.01
CA VAL A 422 6.15 -27.65 18.73
C VAL A 422 4.80 -27.78 18.04
N SER A 423 4.16 -26.64 17.78
CA SER A 423 2.95 -26.55 16.97
C SER A 423 3.35 -26.51 15.49
N GLU A 424 3.34 -27.65 14.82
CA GLU A 424 3.31 -27.72 13.36
C GLU A 424 1.88 -27.46 12.85
N PHE A 425 1.33 -26.26 13.07
CA PHE A 425 0.02 -25.91 12.51
C PHE A 425 0.04 -24.50 11.95
N ARG A 426 0.64 -24.37 10.75
CA ARG A 426 0.50 -23.18 9.92
C ARG A 426 -0.57 -23.38 8.85
N SER A 427 -1.45 -22.37 8.79
CA SER A 427 -2.56 -22.13 7.88
C SER A 427 -2.46 -22.82 6.51
N ARG A 428 -3.32 -23.82 6.30
CA ARG A 428 -3.76 -24.28 4.97
C ARG A 428 -5.24 -24.60 5.11
N TRP A 429 -6.09 -23.88 4.39
CA TRP A 429 -7.55 -23.99 4.49
C TRP A 429 -8.12 -25.27 3.88
N GLU A 430 -7.31 -26.29 3.61
CA GLU A 430 -7.72 -27.47 2.84
C GLU A 430 -7.41 -28.78 3.59
N PRO A 431 -8.41 -29.68 3.74
CA PRO A 431 -8.18 -31.03 4.24
C PRO A 431 -7.26 -31.80 3.29
N LYS A 432 -6.39 -32.65 3.84
CA LYS A 432 -5.44 -33.46 3.06
C LYS A 432 -5.54 -34.94 3.39
N PHE A 433 -5.25 -35.79 2.41
CA PHE A 433 -5.08 -37.22 2.65
C PHE A 433 -3.72 -37.49 3.29
N TYR A 434 -3.71 -38.40 4.25
CA TYR A 434 -2.51 -38.86 4.95
C TYR A 434 -2.60 -40.36 5.18
N MET A 435 -1.53 -41.09 4.92
CA MET A 435 -1.47 -42.54 5.11
C MET A 435 -0.66 -42.89 6.37
N SER A 436 -1.23 -43.70 7.26
CA SER A 436 -0.53 -44.29 8.42
C SER A 436 -1.05 -45.70 8.65
N ASP A 437 -0.18 -46.64 9.01
CA ASP A 437 -0.56 -48.00 9.39
C ASP A 437 -1.50 -48.70 8.37
N ASN A 438 -1.30 -48.44 7.07
CA ASN A 438 -2.12 -48.96 5.97
C ASN A 438 -3.59 -48.54 6.01
N ALA A 439 -3.89 -47.40 6.65
CA ALA A 439 -5.17 -46.71 6.61
C ALA A 439 -4.98 -45.30 6.04
N ILE A 440 -6.03 -44.80 5.37
CA ILE A 440 -6.06 -43.46 4.80
C ILE A 440 -6.90 -42.58 5.70
N TYR A 441 -6.31 -41.48 6.14
CA TYR A 441 -6.90 -40.47 6.99
C TYR A 441 -7.15 -39.21 6.18
N LEU A 442 -8.28 -38.57 6.41
CA LEU A 442 -8.45 -37.16 6.14
C LEU A 442 -7.92 -36.39 7.34
N ASN A 443 -6.98 -35.48 7.09
CA ASN A 443 -6.45 -34.56 8.09
C ASN A 443 -7.05 -33.17 7.85
N PRO A 444 -8.11 -32.78 8.59
CA PRO A 444 -8.73 -31.47 8.42
C PRO A 444 -7.90 -30.37 9.07
N PRO A 445 -7.98 -29.12 8.59
CA PRO A 445 -7.24 -28.01 9.18
C PRO A 445 -7.88 -27.51 10.48
N ILE A 446 -7.09 -26.84 11.32
CA ILE A 446 -7.63 -26.08 12.46
C ILE A 446 -8.44 -24.90 11.91
N HIS A 447 -9.65 -24.69 12.43
CA HIS A 447 -10.52 -23.60 12.00
C HIS A 447 -10.66 -22.53 13.10
N LYS A 448 -10.78 -21.26 12.71
CA LYS A 448 -11.15 -20.15 13.60
C LYS A 448 -12.50 -19.59 13.17
N VAL A 449 -13.42 -19.42 14.11
CA VAL A 449 -14.80 -19.01 13.86
C VAL A 449 -15.16 -17.83 14.74
N LYS A 450 -15.73 -16.77 14.16
CA LYS A 450 -16.06 -15.52 14.87
C LYS A 450 -17.09 -15.74 15.99
N ALA A 451 -17.05 -14.92 17.04
CA ALA A 451 -17.94 -15.01 18.20
C ALA A 451 -19.44 -14.85 17.89
N GLN A 452 -19.77 -14.36 16.69
CA GLN A 452 -21.15 -14.24 16.21
C GLN A 452 -21.86 -15.61 16.06
N TYR A 453 -21.11 -16.70 15.89
CA TYR A 453 -21.66 -18.04 15.75
C TYR A 453 -21.86 -18.70 17.11
N ASN A 454 -23.00 -19.35 17.34
CA ASN A 454 -23.20 -20.12 18.57
C ASN A 454 -22.37 -21.41 18.52
N TYR A 455 -21.34 -21.50 19.37
CA TYR A 455 -20.43 -22.65 19.42
C TYR A 455 -21.14 -24.00 19.63
N LYS A 456 -22.32 -24.02 20.28
CA LYS A 456 -23.10 -25.24 20.50
C LYS A 456 -23.67 -25.84 19.21
N ASN A 457 -23.74 -25.03 18.14
CA ASN A 457 -24.30 -25.43 16.86
C ASN A 457 -23.21 -25.82 15.85
N ILE A 458 -21.93 -25.78 16.25
CA ILE A 458 -20.80 -26.08 15.35
C ILE A 458 -20.67 -27.59 15.16
N ALA A 459 -20.63 -28.04 13.90
CA ALA A 459 -20.42 -29.43 13.56
C ALA A 459 -19.49 -29.60 12.35
N ILE A 460 -18.75 -30.71 12.34
CA ILE A 460 -17.94 -31.16 11.21
C ILE A 460 -18.69 -32.30 10.53
N ILE A 461 -18.84 -32.25 9.21
CA ILE A 461 -19.58 -33.26 8.44
C ILE A 461 -18.75 -33.66 7.22
N ILE A 462 -18.67 -34.96 6.93
CA ILE A 462 -18.07 -35.48 5.69
C ILE A 462 -19.12 -36.24 4.92
N PHE A 463 -19.24 -35.90 3.63
CA PHE A 463 -20.05 -36.59 2.65
C PHE A 463 -19.15 -37.40 1.72
N ASN A 464 -19.67 -38.51 1.21
CA ASN A 464 -19.11 -39.26 0.09
C ASN A 464 -20.26 -39.67 -0.82
N ASP A 465 -20.23 -39.26 -2.09
CA ASP A 465 -21.33 -39.48 -3.05
C ASP A 465 -22.69 -39.01 -2.48
N ASP A 466 -22.72 -37.78 -1.95
CA ASP A 466 -23.87 -37.14 -1.29
C ASP A 466 -24.41 -37.86 -0.03
N LYS A 467 -23.76 -38.93 0.42
CA LYS A 467 -24.09 -39.63 1.66
C LYS A 467 -23.19 -39.16 2.81
N GLU A 468 -23.80 -38.75 3.92
CA GLU A 468 -23.06 -38.44 5.15
C GLU A 468 -22.38 -39.71 5.69
N ILE A 469 -21.04 -39.68 5.77
CA ILE A 469 -20.22 -40.78 6.28
C ILE A 469 -19.61 -40.48 7.66
N TYR A 470 -19.53 -39.21 8.04
CA TYR A 470 -18.99 -38.77 9.33
C TYR A 470 -19.66 -37.49 9.79
N ARG A 471 -19.99 -37.42 11.08
CA ARG A 471 -20.45 -36.20 11.74
C ARG A 471 -19.88 -36.10 13.14
N ASN A 472 -19.30 -34.96 13.46
CA ASN A 472 -18.89 -34.60 14.80
C ASN A 472 -19.62 -33.33 15.24
N ASN A 473 -20.59 -33.48 16.15
CA ASN A 473 -21.37 -32.38 16.72
C ASN A 473 -20.72 -31.76 17.97
N THR A 474 -19.60 -32.32 18.43
CA THR A 474 -18.85 -31.84 19.60
C THR A 474 -17.36 -31.82 19.27
N PRO A 475 -16.93 -31.03 18.27
CA PRO A 475 -15.50 -30.88 18.01
C PRO A 475 -14.81 -30.23 19.20
N ASP A 476 -13.48 -30.36 19.32
CA ASP A 476 -12.72 -29.63 20.34
C ASP A 476 -12.78 -28.14 20.02
N ILE A 477 -13.53 -27.38 20.82
CA ILE A 477 -13.74 -25.94 20.67
C ILE A 477 -13.12 -25.22 21.85
N ARG A 478 -12.21 -24.28 21.57
CA ARG A 478 -11.59 -23.40 22.56
C ARG A 478 -12.05 -21.96 22.35
N SER A 479 -12.41 -21.28 23.44
CA SER A 479 -12.77 -19.86 23.40
C SER A 479 -11.52 -19.01 23.25
N ILE A 480 -11.52 -18.08 22.30
CA ILE A 480 -10.44 -17.13 22.02
C ILE A 480 -11.01 -15.71 21.95
N ILE A 481 -10.18 -14.67 22.04
CA ILE A 481 -10.66 -13.30 21.94
C ILE A 481 -11.17 -13.06 20.50
N GLY A 482 -12.42 -12.60 20.37
CA GLY A 482 -13.09 -12.40 19.08
C GLY A 482 -13.77 -13.64 18.49
N GLY A 483 -13.62 -14.85 19.08
CA GLY A 483 -14.28 -16.04 18.55
C GLY A 483 -13.91 -17.38 19.21
N TYR A 484 -13.83 -18.42 18.39
CA TYR A 484 -13.59 -19.80 18.78
C TYR A 484 -12.54 -20.42 17.87
N GLN A 485 -11.67 -21.27 18.43
CA GLN A 485 -10.80 -22.16 17.68
C GLN A 485 -11.37 -23.58 17.72
N ILE A 486 -11.42 -24.24 16.58
CA ILE A 486 -11.93 -25.59 16.38
C ILE A 486 -10.75 -26.46 15.97
N ASN A 487 -10.47 -27.51 16.72
CA ASN A 487 -9.39 -28.47 16.45
C ASN A 487 -9.99 -29.81 15.99
N PRO A 488 -10.10 -30.06 14.67
CA PRO A 488 -10.60 -31.33 14.18
C PRO A 488 -9.63 -32.49 14.46
N PRO A 489 -10.12 -33.68 14.82
CA PRO A 489 -9.27 -34.88 14.85
C PRO A 489 -8.92 -35.33 13.42
N LYS A 490 -7.87 -36.16 13.27
CA LYS A 490 -7.67 -36.96 12.04
C LYS A 490 -8.82 -37.97 11.90
N ILE A 491 -9.40 -38.09 10.72
CA ILE A 491 -10.59 -38.91 10.47
C ILE A 491 -10.22 -40.04 9.51
N ILE A 492 -10.47 -41.29 9.90
CA ILE A 492 -10.25 -42.45 9.02
C ILE A 492 -11.32 -42.45 7.93
N ILE A 493 -10.91 -42.65 6.68
CA ILE A 493 -11.82 -42.71 5.52
C ILE A 493 -11.81 -44.12 4.92
N ASP A 494 -12.94 -44.82 5.02
CA ASP A 494 -13.07 -46.20 4.52
C ASP A 494 -13.09 -46.27 2.98
N ASN A 495 -13.70 -45.28 2.32
CA ASN A 495 -13.72 -45.13 0.86
C ASN A 495 -13.08 -43.80 0.41
N PRO A 496 -11.73 -43.73 0.33
CA PRO A 496 -11.01 -42.50 0.02
C PRO A 496 -11.05 -42.09 -1.46
N LEU A 497 -11.54 -42.96 -2.35
CA LEU A 497 -11.57 -42.76 -3.81
C LEU A 497 -12.98 -42.41 -4.35
N GLY A 498 -13.88 -41.98 -3.47
CA GLY A 498 -15.22 -41.49 -3.83
C GLY A 498 -15.30 -39.97 -3.92
N ASN A 499 -16.50 -39.42 -4.15
CA ASN A 499 -16.73 -37.98 -4.21
C ASN A 499 -16.84 -37.39 -2.79
N LEU A 500 -15.68 -37.25 -2.13
CA LEU A 500 -15.59 -36.75 -0.77
C LEU A 500 -15.79 -35.24 -0.68
N THR A 501 -16.59 -34.80 0.29
CA THR A 501 -16.75 -33.38 0.63
C THR A 501 -16.71 -33.20 2.15
N TYR A 502 -15.82 -32.34 2.62
CA TYR A 502 -15.72 -31.92 4.02
C TYR A 502 -16.42 -30.59 4.23
N LYS A 503 -17.27 -30.49 5.25
CA LYS A 503 -17.98 -29.26 5.63
C LYS A 503 -17.81 -28.95 7.11
N LEU A 504 -17.58 -27.68 7.41
CA LEU A 504 -17.74 -27.11 8.75
C LEU A 504 -19.01 -26.26 8.73
N VAL A 505 -19.93 -26.49 9.68
CA VAL A 505 -21.22 -25.81 9.72
C VAL A 505 -21.51 -25.24 11.12
N ALA A 506 -22.32 -24.18 11.19
CA ALA A 506 -22.97 -23.72 12.40
C ALA A 506 -24.49 -23.74 12.21
N GLY A 507 -25.16 -24.77 12.74
CA GLY A 507 -26.58 -24.99 12.46
C GLY A 507 -26.81 -25.27 10.98
N ASN A 508 -27.56 -24.40 10.30
CA ASN A 508 -27.85 -24.51 8.86
C ASN A 508 -26.86 -23.74 7.97
N GLU A 509 -25.96 -22.95 8.56
CA GLU A 509 -24.99 -22.13 7.82
C GLU A 509 -23.70 -22.92 7.59
N ILE A 510 -23.21 -22.93 6.34
CA ILE A 510 -21.94 -23.54 5.99
C ILE A 510 -20.83 -22.52 6.19
N ILE A 511 -19.93 -22.81 7.12
CA ILE A 511 -18.74 -21.99 7.42
C ILE A 511 -17.61 -22.32 6.43
N TYR A 512 -17.44 -23.59 6.09
CA TYR A 512 -16.44 -24.07 5.12
C TYR A 512 -16.97 -25.27 4.34
N ASP A 513 -16.64 -25.36 3.06
CA ASP A 513 -16.96 -26.48 2.16
C ASP A 513 -15.77 -26.78 1.24
N SER A 514 -15.25 -28.01 1.30
CA SER A 514 -14.15 -28.43 0.42
C SER A 514 -14.56 -28.57 -1.05
N LYS A 515 -15.86 -28.66 -1.34
CA LYS A 515 -16.40 -29.01 -2.67
C LYS A 515 -15.68 -30.26 -3.21
N ASP A 516 -15.38 -30.27 -4.50
CA ASP A 516 -14.80 -31.41 -5.23
C ASP A 516 -13.28 -31.60 -5.00
N LYS A 517 -12.64 -30.79 -4.15
CA LYS A 517 -11.17 -30.80 -3.97
C LYS A 517 -10.63 -32.13 -3.43
N LEU A 518 -11.45 -32.95 -2.81
CA LEU A 518 -11.07 -34.26 -2.25
C LEU A 518 -11.37 -35.44 -3.20
N HIS A 519 -11.88 -35.19 -4.40
CA HIS A 519 -12.19 -36.25 -5.37
C HIS A 519 -10.90 -36.83 -5.95
N ARG A 520 -10.73 -38.14 -5.89
CA ARG A 520 -9.52 -38.84 -6.32
C ARG A 520 -9.88 -40.16 -7.00
N ASP A 521 -9.40 -40.36 -8.22
CA ASP A 521 -9.48 -41.67 -8.87
C ASP A 521 -8.44 -42.65 -8.31
N TYR A 522 -7.28 -42.12 -7.93
CA TYR A 522 -6.21 -42.80 -7.20
C TYR A 522 -5.45 -41.78 -6.34
N ILE A 523 -4.68 -42.27 -5.35
CA ILE A 523 -3.84 -41.42 -4.50
C ILE A 523 -2.45 -42.04 -4.39
N VAL A 524 -1.40 -41.26 -4.62
CA VAL A 524 0.00 -41.71 -4.49
C VAL A 524 0.60 -41.07 -3.25
N PHE A 525 1.23 -41.86 -2.38
CA PHE A 525 1.86 -41.40 -1.16
C PHE A 525 3.37 -41.67 -1.15
N ASN A 526 4.14 -40.78 -0.53
CA ASN A 526 5.55 -41.01 -0.21
C ASN A 526 5.71 -41.91 1.03
N THR A 527 6.94 -42.17 1.45
CA THR A 527 7.27 -42.99 2.63
C THR A 527 6.77 -42.41 3.95
N ASP A 528 6.58 -41.09 4.03
CA ASP A 528 6.06 -40.39 5.20
C ASP A 528 4.51 -40.33 5.22
N GLY A 529 3.87 -40.98 4.25
CA GLY A 529 2.41 -41.00 4.12
C GLY A 529 1.78 -39.73 3.54
N GLN A 530 2.59 -38.83 2.97
CA GLN A 530 2.13 -37.60 2.33
C GLN A 530 1.80 -37.81 0.85
N GLU A 531 0.74 -37.17 0.34
CA GLU A 531 0.29 -37.27 -1.05
C GLU A 531 1.29 -36.63 -2.05
N ILE A 532 1.55 -37.32 -3.17
CA ILE A 532 2.40 -36.91 -4.31
C ILE A 532 1.51 -36.64 -5.53
N PHE A 533 1.82 -35.60 -6.30
CA PHE A 533 1.09 -35.22 -7.51
C PHE A 533 1.86 -35.57 -8.81
N ASN A 534 1.12 -35.79 -9.90
CA ASN A 534 1.64 -36.19 -11.20
C ASN A 534 2.57 -35.13 -11.83
N ASN A 535 3.51 -35.55 -12.68
CA ASN A 535 4.51 -34.72 -13.38
C ASN A 535 5.45 -33.95 -12.44
N ARG A 536 5.75 -34.51 -11.26
CA ARG A 536 6.76 -33.98 -10.34
C ARG A 536 7.92 -34.95 -10.23
N ASP A 537 9.13 -34.41 -10.12
CA ASP A 537 10.31 -35.22 -9.90
C ASP A 537 10.19 -35.88 -8.52
N PHE A 538 10.23 -37.21 -8.50
CA PHE A 538 10.22 -37.99 -7.27
C PHE A 538 10.99 -39.30 -7.49
N GLU A 539 11.81 -39.66 -6.51
CA GLU A 539 12.50 -40.94 -6.44
C GLU A 539 12.35 -41.52 -5.04
N GLY A 540 12.02 -42.81 -4.97
CA GLY A 540 11.79 -43.50 -3.71
C GLY A 540 10.66 -44.51 -3.79
N THR A 541 10.32 -45.12 -2.66
CA THR A 541 9.17 -46.02 -2.56
C THR A 541 7.89 -45.21 -2.47
N VAL A 542 6.92 -45.52 -3.32
CA VAL A 542 5.57 -44.97 -3.27
C VAL A 542 4.55 -46.02 -2.86
N SER A 543 3.52 -45.58 -2.14
CA SER A 543 2.31 -46.33 -1.85
C SER A 543 1.18 -45.78 -2.70
N ILE A 544 0.53 -46.63 -3.48
CA ILE A 544 -0.50 -46.24 -4.44
C ILE A 544 -1.83 -46.81 -3.97
N CYS A 545 -2.79 -45.94 -3.65
CA CYS A 545 -4.17 -46.30 -3.37
C CYS A 545 -5.00 -46.27 -4.66
N TYR A 546 -5.60 -47.40 -5.03
CA TYR A 546 -6.35 -47.57 -6.29
C TYR A 546 -7.51 -48.57 -6.14
N ARG A 547 -8.41 -48.66 -7.12
CA ARG A 547 -9.57 -49.57 -7.10
C ARG A 547 -9.20 -51.01 -7.45
N LYS A 548 -9.78 -51.99 -6.74
CA LYS A 548 -9.39 -53.43 -6.75
C LYS A 548 -9.44 -54.11 -8.12
N ASP A 549 -10.19 -53.56 -9.06
CA ASP A 549 -10.47 -54.07 -10.40
C ASP A 549 -9.69 -53.34 -11.53
N LYS A 550 -8.90 -52.30 -11.20
CA LYS A 550 -8.36 -51.37 -12.22
C LYS A 550 -6.83 -51.29 -12.35
N ALA A 551 -6.07 -51.89 -11.45
CA ALA A 551 -4.61 -52.02 -11.59
C ALA A 551 -4.08 -53.25 -10.85
N ASN A 552 -2.91 -53.75 -11.24
CA ASN A 552 -2.29 -54.93 -10.60
C ASN A 552 -0.84 -54.61 -10.21
N PHE A 553 -0.60 -54.41 -8.92
CA PHE A 553 0.73 -54.19 -8.36
C PHE A 553 1.18 -55.42 -7.55
N ASN A 554 2.48 -55.58 -7.35
CA ASN A 554 3.01 -56.62 -6.46
C ASN A 554 2.95 -56.13 -4.99
N ASN A 555 2.80 -57.05 -4.03
CA ASN A 555 2.69 -56.75 -2.58
C ASN A 555 1.51 -55.84 -2.19
N THR A 556 0.28 -56.22 -2.55
CA THR A 556 -0.91 -55.39 -2.32
C THR A 556 -1.64 -55.71 -1.03
N ILE A 557 -2.06 -54.68 -0.29
CA ILE A 557 -3.03 -54.80 0.80
C ILE A 557 -4.42 -54.49 0.24
N SER A 558 -5.33 -55.46 0.29
CA SER A 558 -6.73 -55.25 -0.11
C SER A 558 -7.57 -54.83 1.09
N LYS A 559 -8.27 -53.71 0.95
CA LYS A 559 -9.37 -53.29 1.82
C LYS A 559 -10.70 -53.49 1.06
N GLU A 560 -11.81 -53.14 1.71
CA GLU A 560 -13.16 -53.29 1.13
C GLU A 560 -13.36 -52.43 -0.13
N TYR A 561 -12.93 -51.17 -0.10
CA TYR A 561 -13.17 -50.19 -1.19
C TYR A 561 -11.95 -49.90 -2.08
N TYR A 562 -10.74 -50.22 -1.61
CA TYR A 562 -9.50 -49.90 -2.32
C TYR A 562 -8.41 -50.95 -2.06
N CYS A 563 -7.34 -50.89 -2.85
CA CYS A 563 -6.10 -51.62 -2.67
C CYS A 563 -4.94 -50.64 -2.52
N ILE A 564 -3.93 -51.01 -1.72
CA ILE A 564 -2.66 -50.29 -1.63
C ILE A 564 -1.57 -51.15 -2.26
N GLY A 565 -0.94 -50.66 -3.32
CA GLY A 565 0.23 -51.26 -3.95
C GLY A 565 1.49 -50.49 -3.62
N TYR A 566 2.64 -51.18 -3.58
CA TYR A 566 3.93 -50.54 -3.31
C TYR A 566 4.83 -50.65 -4.53
N LYS A 567 5.54 -49.57 -4.85
CA LYS A 567 6.48 -49.56 -5.96
C LYS A 567 7.66 -48.66 -5.67
N LEU A 568 8.86 -49.15 -5.95
CA LEU A 568 10.05 -48.31 -6.02
C LEU A 568 10.06 -47.61 -7.39
N VAL A 569 10.12 -46.28 -7.39
CA VAL A 569 10.12 -45.45 -8.59
C VAL A 569 11.36 -44.55 -8.62
N ARG A 570 11.86 -44.26 -9.80
CA ARG A 570 12.96 -43.34 -10.07
C ARG A 570 12.46 -42.13 -10.85
N ILE A 571 13.23 -41.05 -10.80
CA ILE A 571 12.97 -39.88 -11.66
C ILE A 571 12.97 -40.34 -13.13
N GLY A 572 11.86 -40.14 -13.81
CA GLY A 572 11.65 -40.51 -15.22
C GLY A 572 10.82 -41.75 -15.43
N ASP A 573 10.42 -42.43 -14.35
CA ASP A 573 9.50 -43.54 -14.43
C ASP A 573 8.09 -43.04 -14.75
N ILE A 574 7.38 -43.80 -15.56
CA ILE A 574 5.95 -43.60 -15.82
C ILE A 574 5.25 -44.87 -15.42
N ILE A 575 4.19 -44.73 -14.63
CA ILE A 575 3.36 -45.84 -14.21
C ILE A 575 1.94 -45.63 -14.73
N ALA A 576 1.36 -46.68 -15.29
CA ALA A 576 -0.06 -46.68 -15.60
C ALA A 576 -0.84 -46.98 -14.32
N ILE A 577 -1.77 -46.10 -13.97
CA ILE A 577 -2.75 -46.31 -12.90
C ILE A 577 -4.12 -46.14 -13.54
N GLU A 578 -4.88 -47.23 -13.65
CA GLU A 578 -6.13 -47.26 -14.40
C GLU A 578 -5.94 -46.88 -15.89
N ASN A 579 -6.57 -45.78 -16.35
CA ASN A 579 -6.44 -45.23 -17.71
C ASN A 579 -5.44 -44.07 -17.81
N ASP A 580 -4.85 -43.66 -16.68
CA ASP A 580 -3.98 -42.50 -16.61
C ASP A 580 -2.51 -42.89 -16.46
N LEU A 581 -1.64 -42.03 -16.98
CA LEU A 581 -0.19 -42.15 -16.83
C LEU A 581 0.28 -41.21 -15.72
N PHE A 582 0.85 -41.79 -14.66
CA PHE A 582 1.50 -41.05 -13.59
C PHE A 582 3.01 -41.03 -13.85
N ASN A 583 3.52 -39.84 -14.13
CA ASN A 583 4.88 -39.57 -14.54
C ASN A 583 5.67 -38.94 -13.39
N PHE A 584 6.80 -39.57 -13.05
CA PHE A 584 7.74 -39.13 -12.01
C PHE A 584 8.88 -38.27 -12.58
N SER A 585 8.64 -37.53 -13.67
CA SER A 585 9.61 -36.59 -14.27
C SER A 585 8.97 -35.51 -15.12
N SER A 586 9.78 -34.52 -15.49
CA SER A 586 9.37 -33.32 -16.21
C SER A 586 9.71 -33.22 -17.75
N MET A 587 10.38 -34.16 -18.50
CA MET A 587 10.77 -33.94 -19.96
C MET A 587 10.88 -35.13 -21.00
N LEU A 588 10.73 -34.85 -22.35
CA LEU A 588 10.73 -35.81 -23.52
C LEU A 588 11.31 -35.38 -24.95
N LYS A 589 12.18 -34.35 -25.18
CA LYS A 589 12.76 -33.97 -26.53
C LYS A 589 14.31 -33.82 -26.54
N PRO A 590 15.05 -34.03 -27.66
CA PRO A 590 16.47 -33.70 -27.75
C PRO A 590 16.69 -32.20 -27.51
N LYS A 591 17.64 -31.84 -26.63
CA LYS A 591 17.82 -30.45 -26.19
C LYS A 591 19.27 -30.17 -25.83
N ILE A 592 19.71 -28.95 -26.09
CA ILE A 592 20.93 -28.38 -25.52
C ILE A 592 20.64 -28.05 -24.06
N PHE A 593 21.47 -28.56 -23.14
CA PHE A 593 21.30 -28.34 -21.71
C PHE A 593 22.47 -27.53 -21.15
N GLY A 594 22.14 -26.65 -20.22
CA GLY A 594 23.01 -25.61 -19.72
C GLY A 594 22.22 -24.59 -18.91
N GLU A 595 22.91 -23.56 -18.46
CA GLU A 595 22.34 -22.39 -17.79
C GLU A 595 21.98 -21.35 -18.88
N PHE A 596 20.72 -20.99 -18.96
CA PHE A 596 20.24 -19.96 -19.90
C PHE A 596 20.56 -18.57 -19.35
N ASN A 597 20.78 -17.61 -20.25
CA ASN A 597 20.51 -16.22 -19.91
C ASN A 597 18.98 -16.08 -19.98
N ASN A 598 18.31 -16.05 -18.82
CA ASN A 598 16.85 -16.14 -18.71
C ASN A 598 16.17 -15.13 -19.64
N ASN A 599 15.23 -15.62 -20.45
CA ASN A 599 14.46 -14.83 -21.43
C ASN A 599 15.29 -13.97 -22.40
N CYS A 600 16.59 -14.25 -22.58
CA CYS A 600 17.47 -13.50 -23.49
C CYS A 600 17.64 -14.23 -24.82
N PHE A 601 17.50 -13.49 -25.92
CA PHE A 601 17.63 -14.03 -27.27
C PHE A 601 18.48 -13.12 -28.16
N ILE A 602 19.01 -13.70 -29.24
CA ILE A 602 19.65 -12.96 -30.32
C ILE A 602 18.85 -13.20 -31.59
N CYS A 603 18.57 -12.14 -32.33
CA CYS A 603 17.89 -12.23 -33.62
C CYS A 603 18.81 -11.71 -34.72
N LYS A 604 18.88 -12.40 -35.86
CA LYS A 604 19.57 -11.87 -37.04
C LYS A 604 18.70 -10.80 -37.70
N THR A 605 19.26 -9.64 -38.00
CA THR A 605 18.52 -8.51 -38.61
C THR A 605 17.78 -8.96 -39.87
N GLY A 606 16.49 -8.64 -39.96
CA GLY A 606 15.63 -9.04 -41.09
C GLY A 606 15.05 -10.46 -41.02
N THR A 607 15.35 -11.23 -39.96
CA THR A 607 14.74 -12.54 -39.69
C THR A 607 13.81 -12.49 -38.47
N LYS A 608 12.93 -13.49 -38.32
CA LYS A 608 12.09 -13.68 -37.12
C LYS A 608 12.53 -14.88 -36.26
N ASN A 609 13.76 -15.34 -36.44
CA ASN A 609 14.28 -16.52 -35.73
C ASN A 609 15.06 -16.07 -34.50
N TYR A 610 14.47 -16.29 -33.32
CA TYR A 610 15.10 -16.00 -32.03
C TYR A 610 16.03 -17.14 -31.61
N ILE A 611 17.31 -16.81 -31.47
CA ILE A 611 18.37 -17.73 -31.04
C ILE A 611 18.49 -17.62 -29.52
N PRO A 612 18.28 -18.71 -28.75
CA PRO A 612 18.37 -18.67 -27.29
C PRO A 612 19.81 -18.43 -26.82
N SER A 613 19.98 -17.59 -25.80
CA SER A 613 21.29 -17.27 -25.19
C SER A 613 21.56 -18.12 -23.94
N TYR A 614 22.76 -18.67 -23.84
CA TYR A 614 23.23 -19.50 -22.74
C TYR A 614 24.41 -18.85 -22.03
N LYS A 615 24.30 -18.74 -20.70
CA LYS A 615 25.41 -18.36 -19.81
C LYS A 615 26.42 -19.49 -19.66
N LYS A 616 25.93 -20.73 -19.64
CA LYS A 616 26.77 -21.93 -19.60
C LYS A 616 26.16 -23.01 -20.48
N VAL A 617 26.95 -23.60 -21.35
CA VAL A 617 26.53 -24.76 -22.15
C VAL A 617 27.25 -25.98 -21.62
N ASN A 618 26.50 -26.90 -21.01
CA ASN A 618 27.10 -28.13 -20.48
C ASN A 618 27.23 -29.17 -21.59
N GLY A 619 26.21 -29.28 -22.45
CA GLY A 619 26.22 -30.27 -23.50
C GLY A 619 24.91 -30.40 -24.25
N ILE A 620 24.79 -31.50 -24.98
CA ILE A 620 23.59 -31.87 -25.71
C ILE A 620 23.11 -33.25 -25.29
N VAL A 621 21.81 -33.37 -25.04
CA VAL A 621 21.15 -34.65 -24.81
C VAL A 621 20.30 -35.01 -26.01
N PHE A 622 20.47 -36.23 -26.51
CA PHE A 622 19.62 -36.78 -27.57
C PHE A 622 19.40 -38.28 -27.37
N GLU A 623 18.32 -38.79 -27.92
CA GLU A 623 18.01 -40.21 -27.94
C GLU A 623 18.09 -40.73 -29.39
N ALA A 624 18.66 -41.92 -29.56
CA ALA A 624 18.75 -42.57 -30.85
C ALA A 624 18.40 -44.06 -30.73
N ASP A 625 17.81 -44.62 -31.79
CA ASP A 625 17.62 -46.06 -31.90
C ASP A 625 18.98 -46.79 -31.98
N ASN A 626 19.00 -48.07 -31.59
CA ASN A 626 20.22 -48.88 -31.60
C ASN A 626 20.63 -49.36 -33.01
N SER A 627 20.15 -48.73 -34.09
CA SER A 627 20.46 -49.14 -35.47
C SER A 627 21.92 -48.83 -35.88
N SER A 628 22.55 -47.86 -35.21
CA SER A 628 23.98 -47.55 -35.34
C SER A 628 24.45 -46.75 -34.13
N ASN A 629 25.67 -47.04 -33.65
CA ASN A 629 26.36 -46.29 -32.60
C ASN A 629 27.35 -45.24 -33.16
N LYS A 630 27.38 -45.05 -34.48
CA LYS A 630 28.26 -44.08 -35.15
C LYS A 630 27.50 -42.78 -35.37
N PHE A 631 27.97 -41.71 -34.74
CA PHE A 631 27.40 -40.37 -34.90
C PHE A 631 28.47 -39.38 -35.38
N GLU A 632 28.03 -38.47 -36.23
CA GLU A 632 28.73 -37.25 -36.62
C GLU A 632 28.06 -36.07 -35.90
N ILE A 633 28.82 -35.36 -35.08
CA ILE A 633 28.40 -34.16 -34.37
C ILE A 633 29.12 -32.98 -35.01
N ASN A 634 28.39 -32.16 -35.75
CA ASN A 634 28.91 -31.01 -36.45
C ASN A 634 28.68 -29.75 -35.62
N ILE A 635 29.75 -29.04 -35.26
CA ILE A 635 29.70 -27.77 -34.51
C ILE A 635 30.32 -26.69 -35.39
N ASN A 636 29.55 -25.67 -35.78
CA ASN A 636 29.97 -24.59 -36.67
C ASN A 636 30.65 -25.07 -37.96
N SER A 637 30.05 -26.06 -38.61
CA SER A 637 30.56 -26.70 -39.84
C SER A 637 31.82 -27.56 -39.67
N LYS A 638 32.30 -27.77 -38.44
CA LYS A 638 33.39 -28.71 -38.13
C LYS A 638 32.83 -30.05 -37.62
N PRO A 639 33.01 -31.16 -38.35
CA PRO A 639 32.50 -32.48 -37.95
C PRO A 639 33.42 -33.16 -36.92
N TYR A 640 32.81 -33.74 -35.89
CA TYR A 640 33.44 -34.59 -34.88
C TYR A 640 32.77 -35.96 -34.88
N LYS A 641 33.55 -37.02 -34.65
CA LYS A 641 32.98 -38.34 -34.31
C LYS A 641 32.56 -38.34 -32.84
N LEU A 642 31.50 -39.07 -32.49
CA LEU A 642 31.10 -39.21 -31.08
C LEU A 642 32.26 -39.71 -30.18
N SER A 643 33.13 -40.58 -30.69
CA SER A 643 34.31 -41.09 -29.97
C SER A 643 35.38 -40.03 -29.68
N GLU A 644 35.32 -38.88 -30.35
CA GLU A 644 36.27 -37.76 -30.17
C GLU A 644 35.77 -36.76 -29.11
N LEU A 645 34.54 -36.94 -28.61
CA LEU A 645 33.92 -36.08 -27.61
C LEU A 645 33.72 -36.84 -26.29
N ARG A 646 33.65 -36.10 -25.18
CA ARG A 646 33.25 -36.67 -23.89
C ARG A 646 31.75 -36.90 -23.90
N TYR A 647 31.32 -38.12 -23.61
CA TYR A 647 29.90 -38.43 -23.54
C TYR A 647 29.61 -39.52 -22.52
N LYS A 648 28.38 -39.47 -21.98
CA LYS A 648 27.77 -40.55 -21.22
C LYS A 648 26.60 -41.10 -22.01
N TYR A 649 26.28 -42.37 -21.83
CA TYR A 649 25.11 -42.96 -22.47
C TYR A 649 24.35 -43.87 -21.50
N PHE A 650 23.05 -43.98 -21.74
CA PHE A 650 22.15 -44.84 -20.99
C PHE A 650 21.20 -45.54 -21.96
N THR A 651 21.19 -46.87 -21.95
CA THR A 651 20.37 -47.67 -22.87
C THR A 651 19.07 -48.11 -22.20
N ARG A 652 17.94 -47.86 -22.87
CA ARG A 652 16.58 -48.29 -22.50
C ARG A 652 16.00 -49.09 -23.66
N ASN A 653 15.94 -50.42 -23.53
CA ASN A 653 15.44 -51.33 -24.57
C ASN A 653 16.09 -51.10 -25.95
N THR A 654 15.33 -50.56 -26.93
CA THR A 654 15.76 -50.30 -28.31
C THR A 654 16.33 -48.89 -28.53
N ILE A 655 16.36 -48.04 -27.49
CA ILE A 655 16.78 -46.64 -27.57
C ILE A 655 17.96 -46.42 -26.62
N THR A 656 18.98 -45.69 -27.07
CA THR A 656 20.08 -45.21 -26.24
C THR A 656 20.04 -43.70 -26.15
N ARG A 657 20.06 -43.18 -24.93
CA ARG A 657 20.23 -41.76 -24.63
C ARG A 657 21.72 -41.45 -24.58
N TYR A 658 22.13 -40.42 -25.29
CA TYR A 658 23.49 -39.89 -25.29
C TYR A 658 23.48 -38.50 -24.69
N MET A 659 24.43 -38.24 -23.79
CA MET A 659 24.71 -36.94 -23.21
C MET A 659 26.14 -36.59 -23.58
N VAL A 660 26.31 -35.64 -24.49
CA VAL A 660 27.61 -35.24 -25.03
C VAL A 660 27.98 -33.89 -24.45
N ASP A 661 29.16 -33.82 -23.84
CA ASP A 661 29.69 -32.60 -23.25
C ASP A 661 30.21 -31.68 -24.38
N LEU A 662 29.79 -30.42 -24.35
CA LEU A 662 30.20 -29.40 -25.32
C LEU A 662 31.10 -28.40 -24.58
N GLU A 663 32.40 -28.65 -24.54
CA GLU A 663 33.40 -27.80 -23.85
C GLU A 663 33.66 -26.48 -24.61
N LEU A 664 32.64 -25.62 -24.71
CA LEU A 664 32.74 -24.33 -25.38
C LEU A 664 33.51 -23.32 -24.51
N VAL A 665 34.52 -22.67 -25.09
CA VAL A 665 35.38 -21.70 -24.39
C VAL A 665 35.15 -20.26 -24.86
N LYS A 666 34.75 -20.06 -26.12
CA LYS A 666 34.62 -18.72 -26.75
C LYS A 666 33.15 -18.32 -26.85
N CYS A 667 32.79 -17.10 -26.44
CA CYS A 667 31.46 -16.55 -26.74
C CYS A 667 31.23 -16.54 -28.26
N GLY A 668 30.02 -16.90 -28.68
CA GLY A 668 29.66 -16.90 -30.09
C GLY A 668 28.27 -17.45 -30.34
N ILE A 669 27.83 -17.33 -31.59
CA ILE A 669 26.64 -18.02 -32.08
C ILE A 669 27.09 -19.36 -32.66
N TYR A 670 26.51 -20.44 -32.16
CA TYR A 670 26.86 -21.81 -32.50
C TYR A 670 25.71 -22.49 -33.23
N THR A 671 26.03 -23.23 -34.28
CA THR A 671 25.13 -24.18 -34.95
C THR A 671 25.62 -25.59 -34.67
N ILE A 672 24.76 -26.44 -34.11
CA ILE A 672 25.03 -27.85 -33.90
C ILE A 672 24.11 -28.71 -34.78
N GLU A 673 24.69 -29.71 -35.45
CA GLU A 673 23.94 -30.72 -36.20
C GLU A 673 24.43 -32.12 -35.80
N ILE A 674 23.50 -33.00 -35.43
CA ILE A 674 23.80 -34.39 -35.07
C ILE A 674 23.23 -35.32 -36.14
N ASN A 675 24.09 -36.17 -36.70
CA ASN A 675 23.74 -37.15 -37.71
C ASN A 675 24.14 -38.57 -37.27
N GLN A 676 23.20 -39.51 -37.29
CA GLN A 676 23.47 -40.95 -37.14
C GLN A 676 23.91 -41.54 -38.48
N LEU A 677 24.99 -42.34 -38.48
CA LEU A 677 25.54 -42.97 -39.69
C LEU A 677 25.05 -44.41 -39.81
N ILE A 678 24.10 -44.67 -40.71
CA ILE A 678 23.49 -45.99 -40.94
C ILE A 678 23.85 -46.45 -42.36
N LEU A 679 24.60 -47.55 -42.49
CA LEU A 679 24.99 -48.14 -43.78
C LEU A 679 25.58 -47.11 -44.77
N GLY A 680 26.36 -46.14 -44.28
CA GLY A 680 26.97 -45.07 -45.08
C GLY A 680 26.06 -43.88 -45.40
N LYS A 681 24.79 -43.88 -44.97
CA LYS A 681 23.86 -42.74 -45.10
C LYS A 681 23.76 -41.96 -43.78
N LYS A 682 23.62 -40.63 -43.87
CA LYS A 682 23.41 -39.72 -42.73
C LYS A 682 21.91 -39.58 -42.43
N LYS A 683 21.49 -39.95 -41.22
CA LYS A 683 20.15 -39.68 -40.67
C LYS A 683 20.25 -38.54 -39.66
N LYS A 684 19.63 -37.39 -39.96
CA LYS A 684 19.66 -36.20 -39.09
C LYS A 684 18.80 -36.42 -37.85
N ILE A 685 19.39 -36.18 -36.67
CA ILE A 685 18.72 -36.26 -35.37
C ILE A 685 18.31 -34.88 -34.89
N LEU A 686 19.22 -33.91 -35.00
CA LEU A 686 19.02 -32.53 -34.54
C LEU A 686 19.77 -31.56 -35.44
N ARG A 687 19.21 -30.37 -35.66
CA ARG A 687 19.96 -29.19 -36.08
C ARG A 687 19.40 -27.99 -35.33
N GLU A 688 20.24 -27.36 -34.51
CA GLU A 688 19.84 -26.22 -33.67
C GLU A 688 20.89 -25.12 -33.70
N GLN A 689 20.46 -23.89 -33.45
CA GLN A 689 21.32 -22.73 -33.28
C GLN A 689 21.12 -22.16 -31.88
N PHE A 690 22.20 -21.77 -31.22
CA PHE A 690 22.18 -21.17 -29.89
C PHE A 690 23.33 -20.15 -29.76
N ALA A 691 23.18 -19.19 -28.86
CA ALA A 691 24.25 -18.28 -28.50
C ALA A 691 24.87 -18.71 -27.18
N TYR A 692 26.20 -18.72 -27.09
CA TYR A 692 26.92 -18.87 -25.84
C TYR A 692 27.54 -17.53 -25.49
N ASP A 693 27.14 -16.99 -24.35
CA ASP A 693 27.58 -15.71 -23.82
C ASP A 693 27.54 -15.74 -22.29
N ASN A 694 28.68 -16.02 -21.68
CA ASN A 694 28.85 -16.07 -20.23
C ASN A 694 29.15 -14.70 -19.62
N THR A 695 29.17 -13.65 -20.43
CA THR A 695 29.54 -12.27 -20.04
C THR A 695 28.41 -11.28 -20.23
N LEU A 696 27.21 -11.76 -20.61
CA LEU A 696 26.05 -10.92 -20.82
C LEU A 696 25.57 -10.34 -19.49
N GLU A 697 25.69 -9.03 -19.36
CA GLU A 697 25.10 -8.24 -18.29
C GLU A 697 24.33 -7.09 -18.92
N PHE A 698 23.13 -6.82 -18.42
CA PHE A 698 22.35 -5.69 -18.88
C PHE A 698 21.56 -5.08 -17.73
N LYS A 699 21.34 -3.77 -17.81
CA LYS A 699 20.52 -3.03 -16.85
C LYS A 699 19.82 -1.87 -17.53
N ILE A 700 18.71 -1.46 -16.93
CA ILE A 700 17.97 -0.27 -17.29
C ILE A 700 17.96 0.70 -16.11
N GLU A 701 18.04 1.98 -16.39
CA GLU A 701 17.99 3.08 -15.42
C GLU A 701 16.97 4.11 -15.91
N GLU A 702 15.99 4.46 -15.09
CA GLU A 702 15.06 5.55 -15.40
C GLU A 702 15.73 6.89 -15.06
N LEU A 703 15.95 7.74 -16.07
CA LEU A 703 16.59 9.05 -15.89
C LEU A 703 15.58 10.13 -15.49
N ASN A 704 14.34 10.00 -15.98
CA ASN A 704 13.17 10.82 -15.65
C ASN A 704 11.89 10.07 -16.09
N ASN A 705 10.70 10.61 -15.78
CA ASN A 705 9.39 10.01 -16.09
C ASN A 705 9.12 9.65 -17.58
N SER A 706 10.05 9.91 -18.49
CA SER A 706 9.90 9.66 -19.93
C SER A 706 11.14 9.06 -20.61
N THR A 707 12.29 9.00 -19.93
CA THR A 707 13.59 8.65 -20.55
C THR A 707 14.30 7.57 -19.75
N TYR A 708 14.80 6.56 -20.46
CA TYR A 708 15.43 5.37 -19.91
C TYR A 708 16.81 5.16 -20.52
N ARG A 709 17.79 4.78 -19.71
CA ARG A 709 19.14 4.41 -20.14
C ARG A 709 19.31 2.91 -20.10
N LEU A 710 19.63 2.32 -21.26
CA LEU A 710 19.92 0.90 -21.44
C LEU A 710 21.43 0.70 -21.46
N GLN A 711 21.92 -0.19 -20.61
CA GLN A 711 23.34 -0.57 -20.54
C GLN A 711 23.48 -2.05 -20.82
N VAL A 712 24.36 -2.44 -21.76
CA VAL A 712 24.61 -3.84 -22.12
C VAL A 712 26.11 -4.08 -22.25
N ILE A 713 26.59 -5.11 -21.56
CA ILE A 713 27.97 -5.59 -21.54
C ILE A 713 27.96 -7.03 -22.02
N SER A 714 28.79 -7.36 -23.01
CA SER A 714 28.97 -8.72 -23.51
C SER A 714 30.23 -8.82 -24.37
N ASN A 715 30.89 -9.97 -24.37
CA ASN A 715 32.00 -10.29 -25.27
C ASN A 715 31.57 -10.52 -26.74
N LEU A 716 30.27 -10.56 -27.03
CA LEU A 716 29.76 -10.53 -28.41
C LEU A 716 29.67 -9.11 -28.96
N LEU A 717 29.76 -8.10 -28.11
CA LEU A 717 29.77 -6.69 -28.48
C LEU A 717 31.22 -6.20 -28.66
N ALA A 718 31.43 -5.33 -29.64
CA ALA A 718 32.74 -4.70 -29.84
C ALA A 718 33.10 -3.74 -28.70
N GLU A 719 32.09 -3.02 -28.20
CA GLU A 719 32.18 -2.09 -27.08
C GLU A 719 30.91 -2.21 -26.22
N LYS A 720 30.99 -1.74 -24.97
CA LYS A 720 29.82 -1.65 -24.09
C LYS A 720 28.79 -0.70 -24.70
N ILE A 721 27.52 -1.11 -24.72
CA ILE A 721 26.43 -0.28 -25.25
C ILE A 721 25.83 0.54 -24.11
N TYR A 722 25.74 1.85 -24.33
CA TYR A 722 25.05 2.83 -23.49
C TYR A 722 24.12 3.66 -24.38
N THR A 723 22.82 3.34 -24.36
CA THR A 723 21.82 3.99 -25.22
C THR A 723 20.69 4.55 -24.37
N GLU A 724 20.20 5.74 -24.71
CA GLU A 724 19.00 6.32 -24.11
C GLU A 724 17.80 6.17 -25.05
N THR A 725 16.64 5.85 -24.49
CA THR A 725 15.37 5.73 -25.21
C THR A 725 14.23 6.35 -24.41
N THR A 726 13.20 6.78 -25.12
CA THR A 726 11.92 7.16 -24.53
C THR A 726 10.88 6.08 -24.86
N VAL A 727 9.74 6.06 -24.15
CA VAL A 727 8.70 5.05 -24.41
C VAL A 727 8.24 5.08 -25.87
N ASP A 728 8.09 6.27 -26.46
CA ASP A 728 7.65 6.45 -27.85
C ASP A 728 8.68 6.02 -28.91
N LYS A 729 9.95 5.86 -28.53
CA LYS A 729 11.05 5.43 -29.42
C LYS A 729 11.51 4.00 -29.16
N PHE A 730 10.95 3.34 -28.15
CA PHE A 730 11.34 2.01 -27.75
C PHE A 730 10.96 0.96 -28.80
N GLU A 731 11.89 0.06 -29.11
CA GLU A 731 11.68 -1.13 -29.93
C GLU A 731 12.43 -2.32 -29.32
N PHE A 732 11.94 -3.54 -29.55
CA PHE A 732 12.56 -4.75 -29.00
C PHE A 732 14.02 -4.94 -29.46
N ASP A 733 14.36 -4.46 -30.65
CA ASP A 733 15.64 -4.69 -31.34
C ASP A 733 16.61 -3.51 -31.20
N ILE A 734 16.42 -2.67 -30.17
CA ILE A 734 17.20 -1.44 -29.93
C ILE A 734 18.69 -1.70 -29.69
N ILE A 735 19.06 -2.87 -29.17
CA ILE A 735 20.45 -3.26 -28.93
C ILE A 735 20.99 -4.04 -30.14
N ARG A 736 21.69 -3.33 -31.04
CA ARG A 736 22.20 -3.89 -32.31
C ARG A 736 23.72 -4.03 -32.29
N PHE A 737 24.23 -5.06 -32.96
CA PHE A 737 25.67 -5.32 -33.08
C PHE A 737 25.99 -6.14 -34.34
N THR A 738 27.28 -6.19 -34.71
CA THR A 738 27.77 -6.95 -35.85
C THR A 738 28.71 -8.05 -35.39
N LEU A 739 28.49 -9.29 -35.86
CA LEU A 739 29.34 -10.44 -35.58
C LEU A 739 29.67 -11.15 -36.91
N ASP A 740 30.95 -11.36 -37.19
CA ASP A 740 31.45 -12.00 -38.42
C ASP A 740 30.88 -11.41 -39.73
N GLY A 741 30.62 -10.09 -39.76
CA GLY A 741 30.08 -9.37 -40.92
C GLY A 741 28.56 -9.43 -41.08
N GLU A 742 27.85 -10.03 -40.13
CA GLU A 742 26.39 -10.14 -40.10
C GLU A 742 25.81 -9.29 -38.97
N GLU A 743 24.67 -8.65 -39.21
CA GLU A 743 23.99 -7.82 -38.19
C GLU A 743 23.02 -8.65 -37.34
N TYR A 744 23.08 -8.40 -36.04
CA TYR A 744 22.24 -9.03 -35.03
C TYR A 744 21.70 -7.98 -34.06
N SER A 745 20.59 -8.34 -33.41
CA SER A 745 20.02 -7.58 -32.31
C SER A 745 19.83 -8.49 -31.10
N TYR A 746 20.16 -7.98 -29.92
CA TYR A 746 19.77 -8.61 -28.67
C TYR A 746 18.30 -8.29 -28.36
N MET A 747 17.54 -9.33 -28.01
CA MET A 747 16.22 -9.23 -27.42
C MET A 747 16.37 -9.49 -25.92
N LEU A 748 16.49 -8.42 -25.15
CA LEU A 748 16.71 -8.49 -23.70
C LEU A 748 15.39 -8.24 -22.97
N PRO A 749 15.15 -8.88 -21.82
CA PRO A 749 14.01 -8.60 -20.96
C PRO A 749 14.35 -7.48 -19.96
N PHE A 750 14.27 -6.20 -20.38
CA PHE A 750 14.43 -5.08 -19.43
C PHE A 750 13.22 -4.91 -18.49
N ASP A 751 12.12 -5.62 -18.76
CA ASP A 751 10.95 -5.77 -17.90
C ASP A 751 10.35 -4.45 -17.39
N THR A 752 10.33 -3.47 -18.29
CA THR A 752 9.83 -2.11 -18.06
C THR A 752 8.33 -2.01 -17.81
N GLY A 753 7.56 -3.03 -18.17
CA GLY A 753 6.10 -2.99 -18.14
C GLY A 753 5.47 -2.17 -19.26
N PHE A 754 6.22 -1.70 -20.26
CA PHE A 754 5.57 -1.01 -21.39
C PHE A 754 4.58 -1.94 -22.08
N TYR A 755 3.43 -1.40 -22.47
CA TYR A 755 2.44 -2.12 -23.23
C TYR A 755 2.16 -1.44 -24.56
N LYS A 756 1.74 -2.22 -25.55
CA LYS A 756 1.12 -1.68 -26.77
C LYS A 756 -0.02 -2.55 -27.22
N ILE A 757 -0.99 -1.91 -27.87
CA ILE A 757 -2.11 -2.59 -28.51
C ILE A 757 -1.73 -2.81 -29.97
N ASP A 758 -1.80 -4.05 -30.41
CA ASP A 758 -1.44 -4.50 -31.75
C ASP A 758 -0.02 -4.04 -32.16
N GLU A 759 0.11 -3.33 -33.27
CA GLU A 759 1.36 -2.70 -33.71
C GLU A 759 1.34 -1.17 -33.48
N GLY A 760 0.57 -0.73 -32.48
CA GLY A 760 0.52 0.66 -32.04
C GLY A 760 1.79 1.12 -31.34
N LYS A 761 1.70 2.31 -30.72
CA LYS A 761 2.81 2.87 -29.93
C LYS A 761 2.90 2.18 -28.57
N TRP A 762 4.11 2.10 -28.05
CA TRP A 762 4.35 1.72 -26.67
C TRP A 762 3.86 2.83 -25.72
N SER A 763 3.29 2.41 -24.61
CA SER A 763 2.79 3.23 -23.50
C SER A 763 3.25 2.61 -22.17
N PRO A 764 3.51 3.40 -21.13
CA PRO A 764 3.77 2.87 -19.80
C PRO A 764 2.47 2.32 -19.20
N THR A 765 2.55 1.32 -18.31
CA THR A 765 1.35 0.75 -17.64
C THR A 765 0.54 1.76 -16.82
N LYS A 766 1.17 2.86 -16.37
CA LYS A 766 0.48 3.98 -15.72
C LYS A 766 -0.43 4.78 -16.66
N GLU A 767 -0.21 4.70 -17.98
CA GLU A 767 -1.07 5.36 -18.95
C GLU A 767 -2.37 4.56 -19.15
N GLU A 768 -3.47 5.29 -19.31
CA GLU A 768 -4.78 4.69 -19.46
C GLU A 768 -5.01 4.13 -20.87
N MET A 769 -5.68 2.99 -20.91
CA MET A 769 -6.18 2.36 -22.11
C MET A 769 -7.60 2.83 -22.43
N TRP A 770 -7.91 2.95 -23.72
CA TRP A 770 -9.24 3.35 -24.19
C TRP A 770 -9.92 2.22 -24.96
N ILE A 771 -11.16 1.89 -24.61
CA ILE A 771 -11.86 0.74 -25.21
C ILE A 771 -12.08 0.88 -26.73
N ASP A 772 -12.25 2.11 -27.25
CA ASP A 772 -12.47 2.29 -28.69
C ASP A 772 -11.20 2.07 -29.52
N ASP A 773 -10.03 1.96 -28.87
CA ASP A 773 -8.78 1.60 -29.54
C ASP A 773 -8.64 0.08 -29.71
N ILE A 774 -9.60 -0.72 -29.20
CA ILE A 774 -9.56 -2.20 -29.18
C ILE A 774 -10.59 -2.77 -30.16
N CYS A 775 -10.13 -3.58 -31.12
CA CYS A 775 -10.98 -4.35 -32.03
C CYS A 775 -11.14 -5.81 -31.57
N TYR A 776 -12.03 -6.57 -32.21
CA TYR A 776 -12.25 -7.98 -31.85
C TYR A 776 -11.01 -8.87 -32.02
N GLU A 777 -10.04 -8.50 -32.86
CA GLU A 777 -8.82 -9.27 -33.06
C GLU A 777 -7.63 -8.70 -32.28
N SER A 778 -7.84 -7.65 -31.49
CA SER A 778 -6.75 -6.91 -30.87
C SER A 778 -6.00 -7.75 -29.83
N THR A 779 -4.69 -7.55 -29.84
CA THR A 779 -3.72 -8.16 -28.93
C THR A 779 -3.00 -7.07 -28.14
N LEU A 780 -2.64 -7.38 -26.91
CA LEU A 780 -1.81 -6.56 -26.06
C LEU A 780 -0.45 -7.23 -25.93
N LYS A 781 0.60 -6.50 -26.28
CA LYS A 781 1.98 -6.92 -26.00
C LYS A 781 2.46 -6.17 -24.77
N LEU A 782 2.87 -6.91 -23.74
CA LEU A 782 3.45 -6.39 -22.50
C LEU A 782 4.93 -6.73 -22.48
N TYR A 783 5.79 -5.74 -22.40
CA TYR A 783 7.23 -5.90 -22.32
C TYR A 783 7.68 -6.13 -20.86
N ASP A 784 7.32 -7.32 -20.37
CA ASP A 784 7.72 -7.85 -19.07
C ASP A 784 7.77 -9.37 -19.13
N SER A 785 8.96 -9.94 -18.99
CA SER A 785 9.21 -11.37 -19.14
C SER A 785 8.80 -12.20 -17.93
N GLU A 786 8.61 -11.57 -16.77
CA GLU A 786 8.31 -12.25 -15.51
C GLU A 786 6.80 -12.46 -15.31
N CYS A 787 5.95 -11.59 -15.86
CA CYS A 787 4.50 -11.69 -15.69
C CYS A 787 3.94 -13.07 -16.10
N ASP A 788 3.15 -13.68 -15.21
CA ASP A 788 2.62 -15.03 -15.39
C ASP A 788 1.10 -15.08 -15.62
N GLU A 789 0.33 -14.22 -14.95
CA GLU A 789 -1.13 -14.19 -15.06
C GLU A 789 -1.67 -12.78 -15.36
N LEU A 790 -2.89 -12.73 -15.91
CA LEU A 790 -3.69 -11.52 -16.07
C LEU A 790 -5.05 -11.75 -15.42
N ILE A 791 -5.41 -10.85 -14.51
CA ILE A 791 -6.70 -10.84 -13.82
C ILE A 791 -7.43 -9.55 -14.18
N LEU A 792 -8.71 -9.65 -14.52
CA LEU A 792 -9.57 -8.51 -14.75
C LEU A 792 -10.42 -8.21 -13.53
N TYR A 793 -10.47 -6.94 -13.17
CA TYR A 793 -11.41 -6.43 -12.17
C TYR A 793 -12.39 -5.45 -12.80
N ASN A 794 -13.61 -5.41 -12.30
CA ASN A 794 -14.54 -4.32 -12.61
C ASN A 794 -14.25 -3.09 -11.74
N GLU A 795 -15.04 -2.04 -11.97
CA GLU A 795 -15.03 -0.80 -11.19
C GLU A 795 -15.26 -0.98 -9.68
N ASN A 796 -15.81 -2.13 -9.25
CA ASN A 796 -16.06 -2.45 -7.84
C ASN A 796 -14.96 -3.33 -7.22
N GLY A 797 -13.87 -3.60 -7.95
CA GLY A 797 -12.79 -4.46 -7.49
C GLY A 797 -13.14 -5.95 -7.41
N THR A 798 -14.24 -6.38 -8.05
CA THR A 798 -14.55 -7.82 -8.17
C THR A 798 -13.92 -8.39 -9.43
N ILE A 799 -13.38 -9.61 -9.31
CA ILE A 799 -12.80 -10.33 -10.44
C ILE A 799 -13.91 -10.60 -11.47
N ILE A 800 -13.70 -10.13 -12.70
CA ILE A 800 -14.55 -10.43 -13.86
C ILE A 800 -14.09 -11.72 -14.51
N GLU A 801 -12.77 -11.88 -14.65
CA GLU A 801 -12.13 -13.00 -15.35
C GLU A 801 -10.70 -13.16 -14.83
N ASN A 802 -10.28 -14.40 -14.60
CA ASN A 802 -8.93 -14.72 -14.11
C ASN A 802 -8.31 -15.94 -14.82
N ASN A 803 -8.97 -16.49 -15.84
CA ASN A 803 -8.45 -17.57 -16.66
C ASN A 803 -8.07 -17.07 -18.05
N ILE A 804 -7.31 -15.98 -18.12
CA ILE A 804 -6.88 -15.36 -19.37
C ILE A 804 -5.52 -15.93 -19.76
N GLU A 805 -5.44 -16.49 -20.96
CA GLU A 805 -4.19 -17.03 -21.48
C GLU A 805 -3.19 -15.90 -21.74
N VAL A 806 -2.14 -15.82 -20.92
CA VAL A 806 -0.97 -14.97 -21.14
C VAL A 806 0.08 -15.76 -21.90
N LYS A 807 0.27 -15.45 -23.19
CA LYS A 807 1.21 -16.18 -24.05
C LYS A 807 2.62 -15.66 -23.78
N ASN A 808 3.47 -16.51 -23.23
CA ASN A 808 4.89 -16.22 -23.07
C ASN A 808 5.61 -16.27 -24.42
N LYS A 809 6.26 -15.16 -24.81
CA LYS A 809 7.03 -15.04 -26.06
C LYS A 809 8.54 -14.94 -25.79
N GLY A 810 8.97 -15.25 -24.56
CA GLY A 810 10.35 -15.12 -24.11
C GLY A 810 10.54 -13.81 -23.35
N PHE A 811 10.99 -12.77 -24.05
CA PHE A 811 11.29 -11.45 -23.48
C PHE A 811 10.07 -10.52 -23.33
N TYR A 812 8.87 -10.98 -23.70
CA TYR A 812 7.62 -10.22 -23.56
C TYR A 812 6.42 -11.19 -23.44
N LYS A 813 5.26 -10.66 -23.03
CA LYS A 813 3.98 -11.38 -23.01
C LYS A 813 3.03 -10.84 -24.06
N GLU A 814 2.18 -11.73 -24.56
CA GLU A 814 1.12 -11.39 -25.51
C GLU A 814 -0.22 -11.91 -24.99
N VAL A 815 -1.23 -11.04 -24.98
CA VAL A 815 -2.58 -11.36 -24.52
C VAL A 815 -3.58 -10.97 -25.58
N TYR A 816 -4.55 -11.83 -25.86
CA TYR A 816 -5.70 -11.44 -26.69
C TYR A 816 -6.66 -10.58 -25.85
N ILE A 817 -6.94 -9.34 -26.27
CA ILE A 817 -7.76 -8.38 -25.52
C ILE A 817 -9.05 -7.98 -26.24
N GLY A 818 -9.32 -8.53 -27.42
CA GLY A 818 -10.53 -8.21 -28.18
C GLY A 818 -11.84 -8.52 -27.45
N PHE A 819 -11.80 -9.46 -26.50
CA PHE A 819 -12.93 -9.80 -25.64
C PHE A 819 -13.34 -8.67 -24.69
N LEU A 820 -12.47 -7.69 -24.40
CA LEU A 820 -12.81 -6.56 -23.52
C LEU A 820 -14.02 -5.76 -24.02
N ASN A 821 -14.27 -5.78 -25.34
CA ASN A 821 -15.46 -5.15 -25.94
C ASN A 821 -16.79 -5.69 -25.39
N SER A 822 -16.85 -6.91 -24.85
CA SER A 822 -18.08 -7.44 -24.23
C SER A 822 -18.49 -6.70 -22.95
N TYR A 823 -17.54 -6.00 -22.31
CA TYR A 823 -17.76 -5.29 -21.06
C TYR A 823 -17.97 -3.78 -21.22
N LYS A 824 -17.92 -3.29 -22.47
CA LYS A 824 -18.01 -1.86 -22.83
C LYS A 824 -19.26 -1.17 -22.28
N LEU A 825 -20.38 -1.88 -22.21
CA LEU A 825 -21.67 -1.32 -21.74
C LEU A 825 -21.92 -1.55 -20.24
N SER A 826 -21.23 -2.50 -19.62
CA SER A 826 -21.53 -2.95 -18.25
C SER A 826 -20.71 -2.26 -17.17
N ASN A 827 -19.54 -1.71 -17.50
CA ASN A 827 -18.64 -1.07 -16.54
C ASN A 827 -18.10 0.27 -17.07
N LYS A 828 -17.81 1.23 -16.19
CA LYS A 828 -17.13 2.49 -16.51
C LYS A 828 -15.71 2.26 -17.01
N TYR A 829 -14.97 1.39 -16.33
CA TYR A 829 -13.66 0.91 -16.73
C TYR A 829 -13.47 -0.54 -16.31
N ILE A 830 -12.42 -1.16 -16.83
CA ILE A 830 -11.95 -2.50 -16.46
C ILE A 830 -10.49 -2.37 -16.07
N LEU A 831 -10.10 -3.00 -14.98
CA LEU A 831 -8.72 -3.03 -14.54
C LEU A 831 -8.02 -4.29 -15.04
N LEU A 832 -6.93 -4.14 -15.78
CA LEU A 832 -6.08 -5.23 -16.22
C LEU A 832 -4.91 -5.33 -15.23
N VAL A 833 -4.87 -6.40 -14.43
CA VAL A 833 -3.83 -6.63 -13.43
C VAL A 833 -2.94 -7.79 -13.85
N PHE A 834 -1.69 -7.48 -14.19
CA PHE A 834 -0.66 -8.49 -14.45
C PHE A 834 0.06 -8.84 -13.17
N THR A 835 0.25 -10.14 -12.92
CA THR A 835 0.88 -10.64 -11.70
C THR A 835 2.19 -11.37 -11.97
N VAL A 836 2.97 -11.55 -10.92
CA VAL A 836 4.10 -12.50 -10.81
C VAL A 836 3.92 -13.25 -9.50
N GLU A 837 3.82 -14.58 -9.55
CA GLU A 837 3.61 -15.44 -8.39
C GLU A 837 2.40 -15.00 -7.53
N GLY A 838 1.33 -14.57 -8.19
CA GLY A 838 0.10 -14.09 -7.55
C GLY A 838 0.19 -12.68 -6.92
N LYS A 839 1.32 -11.99 -7.02
CA LYS A 839 1.47 -10.58 -6.61
C LYS A 839 1.27 -9.65 -7.80
N MET A 840 0.54 -8.56 -7.63
CA MET A 840 0.39 -7.52 -8.65
C MET A 840 1.76 -6.92 -9.01
N LYS A 841 2.12 -6.93 -10.30
CA LYS A 841 3.31 -6.27 -10.84
C LYS A 841 2.95 -5.03 -11.67
N HIS A 842 1.98 -5.17 -12.58
CA HIS A 842 1.49 -4.07 -13.41
C HIS A 842 -0.03 -3.96 -13.39
N CYS A 843 -0.52 -2.74 -13.57
CA CYS A 843 -1.95 -2.43 -13.55
C CYS A 843 -2.27 -1.41 -14.64
N ILE A 844 -3.25 -1.71 -15.49
CA ILE A 844 -3.68 -0.83 -16.61
C ILE A 844 -5.18 -0.60 -16.52
N PHE A 845 -5.60 0.66 -16.46
CA PHE A 845 -7.02 1.03 -16.51
C PHE A 845 -7.48 1.09 -17.96
N CYS A 846 -8.50 0.31 -18.33
CA CYS A 846 -9.17 0.39 -19.62
C CYS A 846 -10.53 1.07 -19.46
N TYR A 847 -10.61 2.36 -19.80
CA TYR A 847 -11.85 3.14 -19.70
C TYR A 847 -12.78 2.83 -20.88
N ASN A 848 -14.04 2.50 -20.55
CA ASN A 848 -15.09 2.19 -21.53
C ASN A 848 -15.88 3.43 -21.96
N LYS A 849 -15.89 4.47 -21.12
CA LYS A 849 -16.54 5.77 -21.32
C LYS A 849 -15.77 6.83 -20.55
N CYS A 850 -15.98 8.11 -20.87
CA CYS A 850 -15.40 9.17 -20.06
C CYS A 850 -15.99 9.18 -18.65
N GLU A 851 -15.16 9.48 -17.66
CA GLU A 851 -15.55 9.55 -16.26
C GLU A 851 -14.93 10.78 -15.62
N ILE A 852 -15.75 11.56 -14.91
CA ILE A 852 -15.27 12.69 -14.10
C ILE A 852 -14.70 12.13 -12.80
N ASP A 853 -13.48 12.51 -12.47
CA ASP A 853 -12.92 12.33 -11.14
C ASP A 853 -13.54 13.39 -10.23
N GLU A 854 -14.52 12.97 -9.42
CA GLU A 854 -15.27 13.85 -8.52
C GLU A 854 -14.41 14.43 -7.39
N GLU A 855 -13.35 13.72 -6.98
CA GLU A 855 -12.49 14.13 -5.86
C GLU A 855 -11.52 15.23 -6.27
N THR A 856 -10.98 15.13 -7.48
CA THR A 856 -10.00 16.10 -8.00
C THR A 856 -10.64 17.18 -8.87
N THR A 857 -11.90 17.02 -9.30
CA THR A 857 -12.64 18.09 -9.98
C THR A 857 -12.96 19.24 -9.03
N GLU A 858 -12.35 20.39 -9.30
CA GLU A 858 -12.50 21.58 -8.46
C GLU A 858 -13.62 22.49 -8.97
N ILE A 859 -14.56 22.86 -8.09
CA ILE A 859 -15.53 23.93 -8.30
C ILE A 859 -15.46 24.84 -7.08
N THR A 860 -14.72 25.93 -7.19
CA THR A 860 -14.42 26.87 -6.11
C THR A 860 -14.80 28.29 -6.51
N PHE A 861 -14.89 29.20 -5.54
CA PHE A 861 -15.08 30.61 -5.83
C PHE A 861 -14.06 31.46 -5.06
N SER A 862 -13.68 32.57 -5.66
CA SER A 862 -12.89 33.65 -5.09
C SER A 862 -13.82 34.82 -4.81
N ASP A 863 -13.71 35.42 -3.62
CA ASP A 863 -14.54 36.55 -3.19
C ASP A 863 -13.98 37.91 -3.68
N ASP A 864 -12.65 38.01 -3.84
CA ASP A 864 -11.98 39.21 -4.36
C ASP A 864 -10.76 38.88 -5.26
N PRO A 865 -10.85 39.05 -6.59
CA PRO A 865 -12.04 39.42 -7.34
C PRO A 865 -13.07 38.27 -7.35
N LYS A 866 -14.35 38.64 -7.45
CA LYS A 866 -15.49 37.72 -7.55
C LYS A 866 -15.36 36.83 -8.80
N LYS A 867 -14.94 35.57 -8.62
CA LYS A 867 -14.72 34.61 -9.72
C LYS A 867 -15.10 33.20 -9.30
N LEU A 868 -15.79 32.48 -10.18
CA LEU A 868 -16.03 31.05 -10.07
C LEU A 868 -14.97 30.33 -10.91
N ILE A 869 -14.29 29.36 -10.33
CA ILE A 869 -13.17 28.62 -10.91
C ILE A 869 -13.58 27.15 -11.00
N ILE A 870 -13.56 26.60 -12.22
CA ILE A 870 -14.00 25.24 -12.51
C ILE A 870 -12.88 24.50 -13.23
N THR A 871 -12.37 23.44 -12.63
CA THR A 871 -11.29 22.61 -13.21
C THR A 871 -11.77 21.15 -13.21
N PRO A 872 -12.39 20.67 -14.30
CA PRO A 872 -12.78 19.27 -14.42
C PRO A 872 -11.56 18.38 -14.61
N ILE A 873 -11.46 17.34 -13.80
CA ILE A 873 -10.55 16.23 -14.00
C ILE A 873 -11.39 15.04 -14.46
N PHE A 874 -11.00 14.44 -15.58
CA PHE A 874 -11.69 13.30 -16.15
C PHE A 874 -10.74 12.35 -16.89
N HIS A 875 -11.19 11.10 -17.00
CA HIS A 875 -10.51 10.01 -17.69
C HIS A 875 -11.18 9.71 -19.04
N GLY A 876 -10.42 9.14 -19.97
CA GLY A 876 -10.89 8.78 -21.31
C GLY A 876 -10.67 9.84 -22.42
N LYS A 877 -10.92 9.45 -23.68
CA LYS A 877 -10.53 10.23 -24.89
C LYS A 877 -11.66 10.99 -25.58
N ASN A 878 -12.89 10.98 -25.04
CA ASN A 878 -14.01 11.72 -25.63
C ASN A 878 -14.01 13.19 -25.18
N LYS A 879 -14.77 14.04 -25.90
CA LYS A 879 -14.82 15.48 -25.63
C LYS A 879 -15.79 15.76 -24.49
N VAL A 880 -15.31 16.41 -23.42
CA VAL A 880 -16.11 16.77 -22.24
C VAL A 880 -16.36 18.29 -22.21
N PHE A 881 -17.54 18.70 -21.75
CA PHE A 881 -17.89 20.10 -21.46
C PHE A 881 -18.85 20.14 -20.26
N PHE A 882 -19.21 21.32 -19.77
CA PHE A 882 -20.15 21.48 -18.66
C PHE A 882 -21.15 22.60 -18.92
N GLU A 883 -22.30 22.49 -18.26
CA GLU A 883 -23.37 23.48 -18.25
C GLU A 883 -23.65 23.91 -16.81
N ILE A 884 -23.97 25.19 -16.63
CA ILE A 884 -24.42 25.75 -15.36
C ILE A 884 -25.86 26.18 -15.49
N LEU A 885 -26.72 25.70 -14.60
CA LEU A 885 -28.13 26.06 -14.51
C LEU A 885 -28.38 26.85 -13.23
N ASN A 886 -29.25 27.86 -13.33
CA ASN A 886 -29.73 28.63 -12.18
C ASN A 886 -30.83 27.86 -11.40
N LYS A 887 -31.40 28.49 -10.37
CA LYS A 887 -32.44 27.87 -9.53
C LYS A 887 -33.76 27.62 -10.28
N GLU A 888 -34.07 28.40 -11.31
CA GLU A 888 -35.21 28.20 -12.21
C GLU A 888 -35.01 27.05 -13.21
N GLY A 889 -33.79 26.49 -13.28
CA GLY A 889 -33.43 25.45 -14.25
C GLY A 889 -33.09 26.01 -15.63
N GLU A 890 -32.89 27.32 -15.76
CA GLU A 890 -32.42 27.96 -16.98
C GLU A 890 -30.90 27.80 -17.09
N MET A 891 -30.43 27.43 -18.27
CA MET A 891 -28.99 27.34 -18.55
C MET A 891 -28.42 28.75 -18.70
N ILE A 892 -27.50 29.09 -17.81
CA ILE A 892 -26.83 30.41 -17.76
C ILE A 892 -25.44 30.39 -18.38
N TYR A 893 -24.84 29.19 -18.48
CA TYR A 893 -23.52 29.02 -19.08
C TYR A 893 -23.34 27.64 -19.70
N THR A 894 -22.62 27.58 -20.81
CA THR A 894 -22.12 26.34 -21.42
C THR A 894 -20.66 26.55 -21.78
N SER A 895 -19.79 25.67 -21.30
CA SER A 895 -18.37 25.75 -21.62
C SER A 895 -18.04 25.26 -23.03
N LYS A 896 -16.83 25.60 -23.48
CA LYS A 896 -16.21 24.92 -24.63
C LYS A 896 -15.86 23.48 -24.24
N THR A 897 -15.52 22.65 -25.23
CA THR A 897 -14.96 21.33 -24.93
C THR A 897 -13.58 21.49 -24.30
N LEU A 898 -13.38 20.84 -23.16
CA LEU A 898 -12.18 20.95 -22.33
C LEU A 898 -11.33 19.69 -22.45
N THR A 899 -10.02 19.85 -22.26
CA THR A 899 -9.14 18.73 -21.87
C THR A 899 -9.19 18.55 -20.35
N SER A 900 -8.92 17.34 -19.87
CA SER A 900 -8.81 17.07 -18.44
C SER A 900 -7.78 18.02 -17.80
N GLY A 901 -8.13 18.64 -16.66
CA GLY A 901 -7.29 19.63 -15.97
C GLY A 901 -7.34 21.05 -16.53
N GLN A 902 -8.11 21.31 -17.59
CA GLN A 902 -8.25 22.65 -18.15
C GLN A 902 -9.22 23.50 -17.32
N THR A 903 -8.71 24.56 -16.68
CA THR A 903 -9.52 25.49 -15.87
C THR A 903 -10.33 26.47 -16.71
N GLU A 904 -11.55 26.73 -16.26
CA GLU A 904 -12.43 27.76 -16.80
C GLU A 904 -12.88 28.72 -15.69
N MET A 905 -12.94 30.01 -16.01
CA MET A 905 -13.25 31.07 -15.05
C MET A 905 -14.48 31.86 -15.47
N LEU A 906 -15.34 32.17 -14.50
CA LEU A 906 -16.60 32.88 -14.69
C LEU A 906 -16.73 34.04 -13.71
N GLU A 907 -17.00 35.23 -14.22
CA GLU A 907 -17.11 36.46 -13.40
C GLU A 907 -18.56 36.79 -13.01
N ASN A 908 -19.53 36.33 -13.82
CA ASN A 908 -20.95 36.67 -13.66
C ASN A 908 -21.73 35.53 -13.00
N PHE A 909 -21.85 35.55 -11.68
CA PHE A 909 -22.75 34.70 -10.91
C PHE A 909 -23.36 35.48 -9.74
N ASN A 910 -24.53 35.08 -9.25
CA ASN A 910 -25.18 35.69 -8.09
C ASN A 910 -24.77 34.98 -6.80
N SER A 911 -24.68 35.74 -5.72
CA SER A 911 -24.53 35.19 -4.37
C SER A 911 -25.88 34.71 -3.84
N PHE A 912 -25.88 33.77 -2.90
CA PHE A 912 -27.09 33.15 -2.30
C PHE A 912 -28.00 32.42 -3.30
N GLU A 913 -27.51 32.16 -4.51
CA GLU A 913 -28.20 31.40 -5.53
C GLU A 913 -27.62 29.98 -5.65
N LYS A 914 -28.50 29.00 -5.80
CA LYS A 914 -28.12 27.60 -5.98
C LYS A 914 -27.92 27.34 -7.47
N TYR A 915 -26.73 26.87 -7.83
CA TYR A 915 -26.38 26.49 -9.19
C TYR A 915 -26.23 24.99 -9.33
N LYS A 916 -26.66 24.46 -10.47
CA LYS A 916 -26.45 23.07 -10.86
C LYS A 916 -25.40 23.00 -11.96
N PHE A 917 -24.36 22.20 -11.73
CA PHE A 917 -23.24 21.97 -12.63
C PHE A 917 -23.41 20.59 -13.23
N ASN A 918 -23.61 20.52 -14.55
CA ASN A 918 -23.74 19.27 -15.28
C ASN A 918 -22.56 19.10 -16.23
N PHE A 919 -21.79 18.04 -16.06
CA PHE A 919 -20.68 17.69 -16.95
C PHE A 919 -21.15 16.66 -17.97
N TYR A 920 -20.87 16.90 -19.23
CA TYR A 920 -21.35 16.13 -20.36
C TYR A 920 -20.22 15.62 -21.24
N GLU A 921 -20.39 14.41 -21.73
CA GLU A 921 -19.63 13.86 -22.84
C GLU A 921 -20.38 14.14 -24.15
N LYS A 922 -19.65 14.68 -25.13
CA LYS A 922 -20.17 14.97 -26.46
C LYS A 922 -20.24 13.68 -27.28
N THR A 923 -21.46 13.29 -27.69
CA THR A 923 -21.70 12.09 -28.50
C THR A 923 -21.07 12.22 -29.90
N LYS A 924 -20.31 11.19 -30.33
CA LYS A 924 -19.78 11.06 -31.69
C LYS A 924 -20.84 10.44 -32.62
N GLY A 925 -21.31 11.17 -33.63
CA GLY A 925 -22.15 10.63 -34.72
C GLY A 925 -23.08 11.64 -35.41
N LEU A 926 -23.51 11.32 -36.64
CA LEU A 926 -24.50 12.08 -37.46
C LEU A 926 -25.97 11.89 -37.00
N ILE A 927 -26.19 11.23 -35.86
CA ILE A 927 -27.51 10.93 -35.32
C ILE A 927 -27.74 11.84 -34.11
N LEU A 928 -28.94 12.43 -34.01
CA LEU A 928 -29.45 13.25 -32.90
C LEU A 928 -29.54 12.47 -31.57
N LYS A 929 -28.41 11.95 -31.07
CA LYS A 929 -28.30 11.39 -29.71
C LYS A 929 -27.98 12.51 -28.73
N LYS A 930 -28.76 12.59 -27.65
CA LYS A 930 -28.54 13.51 -26.53
C LYS A 930 -27.15 13.26 -25.91
N ASN A 931 -26.43 14.32 -25.54
CA ASN A 931 -25.13 14.21 -24.86
C ASN A 931 -25.28 13.40 -23.57
N THR A 932 -24.25 12.62 -23.22
CA THR A 932 -24.26 11.77 -22.02
C THR A 932 -23.89 12.61 -20.81
N LEU A 933 -24.74 12.65 -19.78
CA LEU A 933 -24.40 13.28 -18.50
C LEU A 933 -23.40 12.39 -17.75
N LEU A 934 -22.23 12.93 -17.43
CA LEU A 934 -21.18 12.25 -16.68
C LEU A 934 -21.32 12.45 -15.18
N PHE A 935 -21.49 13.70 -14.77
CA PHE A 935 -21.53 14.10 -13.37
C PHE A 935 -22.44 15.32 -13.20
N SER A 936 -23.14 15.40 -12.07
CA SER A 936 -24.01 16.52 -11.73
C SER A 936 -23.85 16.86 -10.26
N THR A 937 -23.54 18.12 -9.96
CA THR A 937 -23.46 18.61 -8.58
C THR A 937 -24.15 19.95 -8.43
N GLU A 938 -24.56 20.27 -7.21
CA GLU A 938 -25.23 21.53 -6.91
C GLU A 938 -24.45 22.28 -5.84
N LYS A 939 -24.17 23.56 -6.08
CA LYS A 939 -23.45 24.42 -5.14
C LYS A 939 -24.12 25.78 -5.03
N THR A 940 -24.14 26.31 -3.82
CA THR A 940 -24.54 27.69 -3.53
C THR A 940 -23.30 28.45 -3.09
N PHE A 941 -23.07 29.62 -3.67
CA PHE A 941 -21.93 30.47 -3.33
C PHE A 941 -22.40 31.69 -2.56
N TYR A 942 -21.53 32.17 -1.66
CA TYR A 942 -21.85 33.20 -0.69
C TYR A 942 -20.73 34.24 -0.66
N VAL A 943 -20.89 35.27 -1.48
CA VAL A 943 -20.01 36.44 -1.54
C VAL A 943 -20.20 37.25 -0.26
N LYS A 944 -19.12 37.55 0.47
CA LYS A 944 -19.22 38.20 1.80
C LYS A 944 -19.78 39.61 1.71
N LYS A 945 -19.42 40.35 0.66
CA LYS A 945 -19.94 41.70 0.39
C LYS A 945 -21.47 41.72 0.29
N ASP A 946 -22.07 40.61 -0.16
CA ASP A 946 -23.52 40.48 -0.32
C ASP A 946 -24.26 40.13 1.00
N PHE A 947 -23.55 40.03 2.13
CA PHE A 947 -24.15 39.77 3.45
C PHE A 947 -24.74 41.05 4.05
N VAL A 948 -24.22 42.22 3.66
CA VAL A 948 -24.71 43.52 4.13
C VAL A 948 -26.17 43.73 3.73
N GLY A 949 -26.99 44.14 4.67
CA GLY A 949 -28.44 44.32 4.51
C GLY A 949 -29.26 43.03 4.60
N LYS A 950 -28.63 41.85 4.74
CA LYS A 950 -29.32 40.57 4.92
C LYS A 950 -29.64 40.29 6.39
N VAL A 951 -30.68 39.49 6.59
CA VAL A 951 -31.12 39.01 7.91
C VAL A 951 -30.93 37.51 8.00
N PHE A 952 -30.19 37.07 9.01
CA PHE A 952 -29.91 35.67 9.28
C PHE A 952 -30.62 35.23 10.56
N LYS A 953 -31.18 34.02 10.55
CA LYS A 953 -31.72 33.42 11.78
C LYS A 953 -30.56 32.86 12.59
N ILE A 954 -30.49 33.23 13.87
CA ILE A 954 -29.63 32.55 14.82
C ILE A 954 -30.36 31.27 15.24
N HIS A 955 -29.88 30.10 14.81
CA HIS A 955 -30.55 28.83 15.08
C HIS A 955 -30.14 28.23 16.42
N THR A 956 -28.86 28.32 16.75
CA THR A 956 -28.29 27.66 17.92
C THR A 956 -27.24 28.55 18.57
N ALA A 957 -27.25 28.61 19.89
CA ALA A 957 -26.16 29.09 20.72
C ALA A 957 -25.49 27.92 21.42
N TYR A 958 -24.18 27.98 21.54
CA TYR A 958 -23.35 26.99 22.21
C TYR A 958 -22.77 27.65 23.45
N TYR A 959 -22.85 26.98 24.60
CA TYR A 959 -22.36 27.51 25.87
C TYR A 959 -21.76 26.38 26.72
N ASP A 960 -20.81 26.73 27.56
CA ASP A 960 -20.02 25.77 28.33
C ASP A 960 -20.52 25.67 29.78
N LEU A 961 -20.65 24.44 30.28
CA LEU A 961 -20.91 24.16 31.69
C LEU A 961 -19.72 23.44 32.32
N PHE A 962 -19.24 23.97 33.44
CA PHE A 962 -18.13 23.41 34.21
C PHE A 962 -18.67 22.70 35.45
N TYR A 963 -18.58 21.36 35.48
CA TYR A 963 -18.93 20.56 36.65
C TYR A 963 -17.67 19.84 37.13
N SER A 964 -17.16 20.20 38.32
CA SER A 964 -16.14 19.43 39.08
C SER A 964 -15.22 18.55 38.20
N ASN A 965 -14.28 19.21 37.51
CA ASN A 965 -13.28 18.69 36.56
C ASN A 965 -13.74 18.19 35.19
N ASN A 966 -15.02 18.36 34.82
CA ASN A 966 -15.54 18.04 33.48
C ASN A 966 -16.11 19.28 32.78
N HIS A 967 -15.65 19.54 31.55
CA HIS A 967 -16.20 20.52 30.62
C HIS A 967 -17.29 19.86 29.76
N VAL A 968 -18.48 20.47 29.71
CA VAL A 968 -19.60 19.98 28.89
C VAL A 968 -20.19 21.12 28.08
N GLU A 969 -19.92 21.14 26.78
CA GLU A 969 -20.58 22.05 25.84
C GLU A 969 -22.07 21.66 25.70
N LYS A 970 -22.96 22.65 25.90
CA LYS A 970 -24.40 22.51 25.73
C LYS A 970 -24.88 23.38 24.57
N LYS A 971 -25.97 22.94 23.96
CA LYS A 971 -26.63 23.64 22.85
C LYS A 971 -27.95 24.21 23.31
N TYR A 972 -28.23 25.43 22.89
CA TYR A 972 -29.51 26.09 23.09
C TYR A 972 -30.10 26.48 21.75
N TYR A 973 -31.34 26.07 21.47
CA TYR A 973 -31.98 26.34 20.19
C TYR A 973 -32.84 27.60 20.29
N PHE A 974 -32.63 28.52 19.37
CA PHE A 974 -33.44 29.73 19.24
C PHE A 974 -34.47 29.59 18.13
N ASN A 975 -35.71 29.97 18.45
CA ASN A 975 -36.81 29.92 17.49
C ASN A 975 -37.06 31.27 16.80
N LYS A 976 -36.82 32.38 17.53
CA LYS A 976 -37.27 33.73 17.16
C LYS A 976 -36.15 34.77 17.10
N VAL A 977 -34.90 34.37 17.27
CA VAL A 977 -33.74 35.29 17.30
C VAL A 977 -33.14 35.42 15.91
N TYR A 978 -32.91 36.66 15.49
CA TYR A 978 -32.37 37.01 14.18
C TYR A 978 -31.29 38.09 14.34
N ILE A 979 -30.41 38.16 13.35
CA ILE A 979 -29.39 39.18 13.23
C ILE A 979 -29.45 39.83 11.86
N ARG A 980 -29.44 41.16 11.83
CA ARG A 980 -29.33 41.96 10.61
C ARG A 980 -27.88 42.43 10.49
N ILE A 981 -27.22 42.13 9.38
CA ILE A 981 -25.88 42.64 9.11
C ILE A 981 -26.01 44.02 8.48
N THR A 982 -25.41 45.04 9.07
CA THR A 982 -25.58 46.46 8.68
C THR A 982 -24.37 47.01 7.93
N GLU A 983 -23.16 46.63 8.33
CA GLU A 983 -21.92 47.06 7.69
C GLU A 983 -20.82 45.98 7.80
N ILE A 984 -19.83 46.07 6.90
CA ILE A 984 -18.59 45.31 6.98
C ILE A 984 -17.55 46.25 7.59
N SER A 985 -17.00 45.87 8.73
CA SER A 985 -15.92 46.62 9.38
C SER A 985 -14.55 46.19 8.85
N ASP A 986 -14.41 44.89 8.56
CA ASP A 986 -13.20 44.23 8.06
C ASP A 986 -13.61 42.94 7.30
N SER A 987 -12.77 42.30 6.48
CA SER A 987 -13.28 41.24 5.58
C SER A 987 -13.76 39.93 6.25
N ASN A 988 -13.60 39.81 7.58
CA ASN A 988 -14.25 38.79 8.42
C ASN A 988 -15.08 39.32 9.59
N ILE A 989 -15.14 40.65 9.78
CA ILE A 989 -15.83 41.27 10.90
C ILE A 989 -16.95 42.16 10.37
N PHE A 990 -18.16 41.80 10.75
CA PHE A 990 -19.37 42.50 10.38
C PHE A 990 -19.95 43.18 11.62
N ARG A 991 -20.70 44.25 11.41
CA ARG A 991 -21.57 44.80 12.44
C ARG A 991 -23.02 44.51 12.13
N GLY A 992 -23.80 44.38 13.18
CA GLY A 992 -25.22 44.08 13.03
C GLY A 992 -26.05 44.36 14.27
N GLU A 993 -27.33 44.04 14.12
CA GLU A 993 -28.36 44.25 15.13
C GLU A 993 -29.11 42.94 15.35
N ILE A 994 -29.13 42.48 16.61
CA ILE A 994 -29.92 41.33 17.03
C ILE A 994 -31.33 41.78 17.39
N PHE A 995 -32.32 41.04 16.91
CA PHE A 995 -33.71 41.29 17.25
C PHE A 995 -34.52 40.00 17.34
N ILE A 996 -35.69 40.11 17.96
CA ILE A 996 -36.57 38.99 18.25
C ILE A 996 -37.88 39.18 17.49
N LYS A 997 -38.26 38.19 16.67
CA LYS A 997 -39.55 38.22 15.97
C LYS A 997 -40.67 37.78 16.89
N THR A 998 -41.64 38.66 17.10
CA THR A 998 -42.86 38.41 17.85
C THR A 998 -44.08 38.47 16.93
N ILE A 999 -45.27 38.08 17.41
CA ILE A 999 -46.51 38.16 16.64
C ILE A 999 -46.85 39.62 16.28
N GLY A 1000 -46.40 40.60 17.09
CA GLY A 1000 -46.67 42.03 16.90
C GLY A 1000 -45.56 42.83 16.21
N GLY A 1001 -44.51 42.18 15.70
CA GLY A 1001 -43.38 42.86 15.05
C GLY A 1001 -42.00 42.43 15.55
N GLU A 1002 -40.99 43.23 15.22
CA GLU A 1002 -39.59 43.02 15.63
C GLU A 1002 -39.32 43.75 16.95
N ARG A 1003 -38.76 43.04 17.94
CA ARG A 1003 -38.30 43.64 19.19
C ARG A 1003 -36.79 43.67 19.20
N GLU A 1004 -36.21 44.86 19.19
CA GLU A 1004 -34.77 45.05 19.27
C GLU A 1004 -34.23 44.80 20.67
N LEU A 1005 -32.99 44.33 20.73
CA LEU A 1005 -32.25 44.12 21.98
C LEU A 1005 -31.29 45.30 22.20
N GLY A 1006 -31.84 46.46 22.53
CA GLY A 1006 -31.08 47.72 22.62
C GLY A 1006 -29.99 47.76 23.71
N ALA A 1007 -29.96 46.81 24.65
CA ALA A 1007 -28.89 46.73 25.65
C ALA A 1007 -27.68 45.92 25.18
N VAL A 1008 -27.80 45.17 24.08
CA VAL A 1008 -26.70 44.39 23.48
C VAL A 1008 -26.38 44.82 22.05
N ASN A 1009 -27.24 45.61 21.40
CA ASN A 1009 -26.96 46.18 20.08
C ASN A 1009 -26.20 47.50 20.19
N PRO A 1010 -25.36 47.85 19.18
CA PRO A 1010 -24.96 47.01 18.04
C PRO A 1010 -23.99 45.89 18.47
N VAL A 1011 -23.90 44.85 17.64
CA VAL A 1011 -22.98 43.73 17.87
C VAL A 1011 -21.95 43.60 16.76
N GLU A 1012 -20.78 43.09 17.10
CA GLU A 1012 -19.73 42.66 16.19
C GLU A 1012 -19.87 41.15 15.93
N ILE A 1013 -19.77 40.76 14.67
CA ILE A 1013 -20.00 39.41 14.18
C ILE A 1013 -18.73 38.97 13.46
N GLU A 1014 -18.01 38.03 14.06
CA GLU A 1014 -16.81 37.45 13.46
C GLU A 1014 -17.13 36.07 12.89
N LEU A 1015 -16.75 35.83 11.65
CA LEU A 1015 -16.99 34.54 10.98
C LEU A 1015 -16.03 33.48 11.54
N CYS A 1016 -16.54 32.35 12.02
CA CYS A 1016 -15.72 31.26 12.60
C CYS A 1016 -15.53 30.07 11.66
N SER A 1017 -16.39 29.93 10.65
CA SER A 1017 -16.37 28.79 9.73
C SER A 1017 -16.84 29.19 8.33
N GLU A 1018 -16.40 28.43 7.33
CA GLU A 1018 -17.12 28.38 6.05
C GLU A 1018 -18.56 27.89 6.23
N ILE A 1019 -19.37 28.09 5.19
CA ILE A 1019 -20.78 27.71 5.18
C ILE A 1019 -20.86 26.22 4.88
N ILE A 1020 -21.36 25.46 5.85
CA ILE A 1020 -21.53 24.00 5.77
C ILE A 1020 -23.01 23.69 5.94
N ASP A 1021 -23.60 22.95 5.02
CA ASP A 1021 -25.03 22.60 5.03
C ASP A 1021 -25.96 23.79 5.27
N THR A 1022 -25.68 24.91 4.58
CA THR A 1022 -26.42 26.18 4.70
C THR A 1022 -26.39 26.82 6.10
N SER A 1023 -25.42 26.44 6.94
CA SER A 1023 -25.23 26.99 8.27
C SER A 1023 -23.81 27.52 8.42
N MET A 1024 -23.63 28.50 9.29
CA MET A 1024 -22.36 29.20 9.46
C MET A 1024 -22.16 29.54 10.92
N ASN A 1025 -21.00 29.19 11.48
CA ASN A 1025 -20.70 29.53 12.86
C ASN A 1025 -20.07 30.92 12.95
N VAL A 1026 -20.51 31.70 13.94
CA VAL A 1026 -20.05 33.07 14.17
C VAL A 1026 -19.86 33.34 15.66
N TYR A 1027 -18.93 34.22 15.98
CA TYR A 1027 -18.85 34.89 17.28
C TYR A 1027 -19.69 36.14 17.19
N ILE A 1028 -20.51 36.40 18.21
CA ILE A 1028 -21.27 37.63 18.30
C ILE A 1028 -20.96 38.26 19.65
N THR A 1029 -20.44 39.48 19.60
CA THR A 1029 -20.00 40.22 20.79
C THR A 1029 -20.52 41.65 20.78
N ASN A 1030 -20.55 42.28 21.94
CA ASN A 1030 -20.70 43.74 22.06
C ASN A 1030 -19.44 44.28 22.72
N ASN A 1031 -18.66 45.10 22.01
CA ASN A 1031 -17.37 45.62 22.47
C ASN A 1031 -16.39 44.53 22.96
N GLY A 1032 -16.40 43.35 22.33
CA GLY A 1032 -15.56 42.20 22.70
C GLY A 1032 -16.16 41.26 23.76
N ASP A 1033 -17.25 41.65 24.43
CA ASP A 1033 -17.92 40.81 25.42
C ASP A 1033 -18.98 39.89 24.77
N GLY A 1034 -18.98 38.61 25.15
CA GLY A 1034 -19.97 37.63 24.68
C GLY A 1034 -21.37 37.87 25.28
N LEU A 1035 -22.42 37.42 24.60
CA LEU A 1035 -23.79 37.64 25.05
C LEU A 1035 -24.31 36.48 25.92
N LEU A 1036 -25.38 36.74 26.67
CA LEU A 1036 -25.92 35.81 27.66
C LEU A 1036 -27.22 35.13 27.17
N ILE A 1037 -27.46 33.88 27.60
CA ILE A 1037 -28.70 33.14 27.32
C ILE A 1037 -29.80 33.51 28.31
N ASP A 1038 -30.98 33.92 27.82
CA ASP A 1038 -32.21 33.98 28.60
C ASP A 1038 -32.99 32.65 28.45
N VAL A 1039 -32.72 31.73 29.36
CA VAL A 1039 -33.37 30.40 29.38
C VAL A 1039 -34.88 30.51 29.60
N LYS A 1040 -35.37 31.54 30.32
CA LYS A 1040 -36.79 31.70 30.64
C LYS A 1040 -37.60 32.17 29.43
N LYS A 1041 -37.02 33.04 28.61
CA LYS A 1041 -37.69 33.60 27.43
C LYS A 1041 -37.30 32.92 26.11
N HIS A 1042 -36.39 31.96 26.13
CA HIS A 1042 -35.88 31.26 24.95
C HIS A 1042 -35.24 32.21 23.91
N GLU A 1043 -34.44 33.16 24.39
CA GLU A 1043 -33.82 34.23 23.59
C GLU A 1043 -32.44 34.63 24.12
N ILE A 1044 -31.78 35.59 23.44
CA ILE A 1044 -30.59 36.25 23.96
C ILE A 1044 -31.03 37.29 24.99
N LEU A 1045 -30.39 37.27 26.15
CA LEU A 1045 -30.70 38.18 27.24
C LEU A 1045 -30.39 39.62 26.84
N ASN A 1046 -31.35 40.52 27.00
CA ASN A 1046 -31.18 41.95 26.72
C ASN A 1046 -30.44 42.67 27.86
N ALA A 1047 -29.28 42.16 28.24
CA ALA A 1047 -28.38 42.72 29.26
C ALA A 1047 -26.99 42.11 29.08
N MET A 1048 -25.95 42.89 29.37
CA MET A 1048 -24.56 42.43 29.30
C MET A 1048 -24.11 41.69 30.57
N GLU A 1049 -24.79 41.90 31.71
CA GLU A 1049 -24.45 41.27 32.98
C GLU A 1049 -25.68 40.59 33.60
N HIS A 1050 -25.50 39.37 34.14
CA HIS A 1050 -26.53 38.68 34.90
C HIS A 1050 -25.90 37.64 35.85
N PRO A 1051 -26.33 37.55 37.12
CA PRO A 1051 -25.64 36.75 38.15
C PRO A 1051 -25.61 35.24 37.88
N THR A 1052 -26.51 34.73 37.02
CA THR A 1052 -26.66 33.28 36.76
C THR A 1052 -26.88 32.92 35.30
N ALA A 1053 -26.85 33.89 34.37
CA ALA A 1053 -27.08 33.58 32.97
C ALA A 1053 -25.80 33.01 32.36
N GLN A 1054 -25.95 32.07 31.44
CA GLN A 1054 -24.81 31.40 30.81
C GLN A 1054 -24.28 32.24 29.66
N LEU A 1055 -22.95 32.35 29.57
CA LEU A 1055 -22.25 33.01 28.47
C LEU A 1055 -22.28 32.14 27.22
N ILE A 1056 -22.64 32.73 26.09
CA ILE A 1056 -22.65 32.04 24.80
C ILE A 1056 -21.23 32.06 24.24
N SER A 1057 -20.68 30.88 23.99
CA SER A 1057 -19.37 30.69 23.39
C SER A 1057 -19.40 31.05 21.91
N TYR A 1058 -20.32 30.50 21.12
CA TYR A 1058 -20.52 30.86 19.70
C TYR A 1058 -21.93 30.52 19.21
N TYR A 1059 -22.26 30.99 18.00
CA TYR A 1059 -23.59 30.89 17.40
C TYR A 1059 -23.54 30.17 16.06
N SER A 1060 -24.65 29.54 15.69
CA SER A 1060 -24.87 29.02 14.33
C SER A 1060 -25.97 29.84 13.64
N LEU A 1061 -25.60 30.52 12.55
CA LEU A 1061 -26.48 31.24 11.66
C LEU A 1061 -27.00 30.31 10.55
N SER A 1062 -28.28 30.46 10.22
CA SER A 1062 -28.87 29.85 9.03
C SER A 1062 -28.67 30.76 7.82
N MET A 1063 -27.90 30.29 6.84
CA MET A 1063 -27.68 30.96 5.54
C MET A 1063 -28.86 30.82 4.59
N LYS A 1064 -29.86 29.99 4.92
CA LYS A 1064 -31.22 30.10 4.38
C LYS A 1064 -31.85 31.36 4.99
N GLY A 1065 -31.51 32.53 4.46
CA GLY A 1065 -32.12 33.79 4.89
C GLY A 1065 -33.65 33.73 4.72
N LYS A 1066 -34.38 34.59 5.44
CA LYS A 1066 -35.73 34.93 4.98
C LYS A 1066 -35.56 35.75 3.71
N MET A 1067 -36.13 35.27 2.60
CA MET A 1067 -36.48 36.15 1.49
C MET A 1067 -37.41 37.25 1.98
#